data_AF-A0A947VB50-F1
#
_entry.id   AF-A0A947VB50-F1
#
_cell.length_a   1.000
_cell.length_b   1.000
_cell.length_c   1.000
_cell.angle_alpha   90.00
_cell.angle_beta   90.00
_cell.angle_gamma   90.00
#
_symmetry.space_group_name_H-M   'P 1'
#
loop_
_entity.id
_entity.type
_entity.pdbx_description
1 polymer ?
#
loop_
_entity_poly.entity_id
_entity_poly.type
_entity_poly.pdbx_seq_one_letter_code
_entity_poly.pdbx_strand_id
1 'polypeptide(L)'
;MSHFLDRLTFFKKTIAEYSNGHGVVSDEDRSWENAYRSRWQHDKVVRSTHGVNCTGSCSWKIYVKNGLITWEIQQTDYPRTRADLPNHEPRGCPRGASYSWYVYSAQRVKYPLIRGRLMEMWREARKTMDPVEAWKSISQNPDKAKRYKSVRGQGGFVRAKWDEVTEMIAAANVFTIKEFGPDRIYGFSPIPAMSMVSYAAGSRYMSLIGGVCGSFYDWYCDLPPSSPQVWGEQTDVPESADWYNSTYLMVWGSNVPQTRTPDAHFYTEVRYKGTKTVAVSSDYGEMVKFGDIWLAPRQGTDAALALAMGHVILSEFHVKNRSEYFDSYCRQYNDMPMLVMLKEHEGTLIADRYLRASDLTGNMGQDNNPEWKTVVYDENTGYLVAPNGSIGFRWGQSGAWNLEMRDGYSGKDVKPRLTLLGDHDEVAEVALPYFGGDDHNELLVRNLPVKIISVAGRDVRVATVYDLTLANYGVDRGLGGPNIPTSYDDDVPYTPAWAEKHCGVPRADIITVAREFADNADKTHGKSMVILGAALNHWYHNDMIYRGIINMLMMCGCIGQSGGGWAHYVGQEKLRPQTGWAPLAFGLDWHRPPRQMNSTSYFYAHTSQWRHEKLAASEILSPTANKDLGDYRLIDFNVRAERMGWLPSAPQLDANPLEITKAADAAGIDPVKYAVEQIQSGALKFACEDPDNPKNFPRNMFVWRSNLLGSSGKGHEYFLKYLLGTQNAVLGPDLGELGEAKPKEVVWHDKGAEGKLDLLVTLDFRMSTTCLYSDIVLPSSTWYEKDDLNTSDMHPFIHPLSEAVQPLWESKSDWEIYKTIAKKFSEIAAVHLGTQKDLVLTPLMHDTPSELGQSMAVRDWKKGEVDPIPGKTMPTMTVVTRDYGDTYKKFTALGPLMTKIGNGGKGISWNTELEVHQLAELNYTVTEEGISKGLPKIESAIDACEVILSLAPETNGHVAVKAWEALSKITGIDHTHLALSREDDKIRFRDVVAQPRKIISSPTWSGLESEHVSYNAGFTNVHELIPWRTLTGRQQFYQDHQWMLDFGEGLCVYKPPVDTKTIAPMLGKKPNGHHELVLNWITPHQKWGIHSTYTDNLRMLTLSRGGPHVWVSEIEAKEAGLVDNDWVEVFNVNGTLTARVVVSQRVPKGMCLMYHAQEKIINVPGAEVSGFRGGIHNSVTRTITKPTHMIGGYAQLAYGFNYYGTVGSNRDEYVIVRKMKKVDWMEGPLVER
;
A
#
# COMPACT_ATOMS: atom_id res chain seq x y z
N MET A 1 32.07 49.99 -26.87
CA MET A 1 32.65 51.00 -25.96
C MET A 1 33.98 50.46 -25.44
N SER A 2 34.96 51.33 -25.18
CA SER A 2 36.28 50.90 -24.70
C SER A 2 36.34 51.10 -23.20
N HIS A 3 36.27 50.01 -22.42
CA HIS A 3 36.44 50.06 -20.96
C HIS A 3 37.77 50.69 -20.53
N PHE A 4 38.78 50.69 -21.41
CA PHE A 4 40.04 51.40 -21.19
C PHE A 4 39.87 52.92 -21.27
N LEU A 5 39.13 53.43 -22.25
CA LEU A 5 38.86 54.87 -22.37
C LEU A 5 37.92 55.38 -21.27
N ASP A 6 36.96 54.56 -20.82
CA ASP A 6 36.04 54.89 -19.71
C ASP A 6 36.75 55.04 -18.36
N ARG A 7 37.98 54.54 -18.21
CA ARG A 7 38.80 54.76 -17.01
C ARG A 7 39.42 56.15 -16.98
N LEU A 8 39.60 56.79 -18.14
CA LEU A 8 40.16 58.15 -18.22
C LEU A 8 39.17 59.23 -17.78
N THR A 9 37.88 58.90 -17.65
CA THR A 9 36.84 59.80 -17.13
C THR A 9 36.64 59.68 -15.61
N PHE A 10 37.57 59.09 -14.88
CA PHE A 10 37.45 58.73 -13.45
C PHE A 10 36.79 59.81 -12.57
N PHE A 11 37.25 61.07 -12.65
CA PHE A 11 36.72 62.18 -11.85
C PHE A 11 35.36 62.71 -12.31
N LYS A 12 34.89 62.34 -13.51
CA LYS A 12 33.54 62.67 -13.99
C LYS A 12 32.48 61.68 -13.54
N LYS A 13 32.89 60.55 -12.94
CA LYS A 13 31.98 59.46 -12.56
C LYS A 13 31.20 59.71 -11.27
N THR A 14 31.66 60.64 -10.42
CA THR A 14 31.00 61.01 -9.17
C THR A 14 29.93 62.05 -9.46
N ILE A 15 28.67 61.69 -9.27
CA ILE A 15 27.51 62.56 -9.52
C ILE A 15 27.15 63.37 -8.28
N ALA A 16 27.19 62.73 -7.11
CA ALA A 16 26.87 63.35 -5.83
C ALA A 16 27.53 62.57 -4.68
N GLU A 17 27.81 63.27 -3.59
CA GLU A 17 28.15 62.65 -2.31
C GLU A 17 26.89 62.59 -1.42
N TYR A 18 26.83 61.58 -0.57
CA TYR A 18 25.79 61.46 0.45
C TYR A 18 26.40 61.05 1.80
N SER A 19 25.62 61.24 2.87
CA SER A 19 26.06 60.96 4.24
C SER A 19 27.36 61.68 4.62
N ASN A 20 27.44 63.00 4.38
CA ASN A 20 28.58 63.86 4.71
C ASN A 20 29.93 63.36 4.15
N GLY A 21 29.94 62.94 2.89
CA GLY A 21 31.16 62.43 2.23
C GLY A 21 31.49 60.97 2.55
N HIS A 22 30.64 60.26 3.29
CA HIS A 22 30.83 58.83 3.55
C HIS A 22 30.57 57.97 2.30
N GLY A 23 29.64 58.38 1.45
CA GLY A 23 29.26 57.65 0.24
C GLY A 23 29.24 58.51 -1.01
N VAL A 24 29.44 57.87 -2.16
CA VAL A 24 29.38 58.49 -3.48
C VAL A 24 28.32 57.78 -4.32
N VAL A 25 27.52 58.57 -5.04
CA VAL A 25 26.69 58.10 -6.14
C VAL A 25 27.48 58.24 -7.43
N SER A 26 27.61 57.14 -8.18
CA SER A 26 28.34 57.11 -9.44
C SER A 26 27.48 56.68 -10.63
N ASP A 27 27.81 57.15 -11.83
CA ASP A 27 27.21 56.75 -13.11
C ASP A 27 28.01 55.64 -13.84
N GLU A 28 28.78 54.84 -13.10
CA GLU A 28 29.62 53.80 -13.71
C GLU A 28 28.82 52.80 -14.55
N ASP A 29 29.43 52.34 -15.65
CA ASP A 29 28.83 51.31 -16.50
C ASP A 29 28.62 50.00 -15.72
N ARG A 30 27.38 49.53 -15.72
CA ARG A 30 26.95 48.27 -15.10
C ARG A 30 26.53 47.23 -16.14
N SER A 31 26.97 47.37 -17.39
CA SER A 31 26.62 46.44 -18.47
C SER A 31 27.06 44.99 -18.20
N TRP A 32 28.10 44.77 -17.38
CA TRP A 32 28.57 43.45 -16.95
C TRP A 32 27.48 42.61 -16.26
N GLU A 33 26.48 43.26 -15.63
CA GLU A 33 25.34 42.59 -15.01
C GLU A 33 24.49 41.79 -16.00
N ASN A 34 24.58 42.09 -17.29
CA ASN A 34 23.90 41.33 -18.34
C ASN A 34 24.34 39.85 -18.39
N ALA A 35 25.54 39.50 -17.91
CA ALA A 35 25.96 38.11 -17.81
C ALA A 35 24.98 37.28 -16.93
N TYR A 36 24.56 37.82 -15.78
CA TYR A 36 23.60 37.17 -14.90
C TYR A 36 22.17 37.24 -15.44
N ARG A 37 21.77 38.37 -16.05
CA ARG A 37 20.45 38.51 -16.69
C ARG A 37 20.27 37.49 -17.82
N SER A 38 21.27 37.33 -18.68
CA SER A 38 21.26 36.36 -19.78
C SER A 38 21.36 34.91 -19.33
N ARG A 39 21.92 34.64 -18.15
CA ARG A 39 21.83 33.31 -17.52
C ARG A 39 20.39 32.96 -17.14
N TRP A 40 19.65 33.90 -16.56
CA TRP A 40 18.26 33.71 -16.12
C TRP A 40 17.25 33.64 -17.26
N GLN A 41 17.46 34.40 -18.32
CA GLN A 41 16.64 34.34 -19.55
C GLN A 41 16.59 32.90 -20.08
N HIS A 42 15.43 32.51 -20.60
CA HIS A 42 15.12 31.15 -21.06
C HIS A 42 14.22 31.22 -22.30
N ASP A 43 14.11 30.10 -23.02
CA ASP A 43 13.39 30.02 -24.29
C ASP A 43 11.89 29.85 -24.03
N LYS A 44 11.54 28.95 -23.10
CA LYS A 44 10.15 28.66 -22.70
C LYS A 44 10.08 28.03 -21.31
N VAL A 45 8.87 28.00 -20.76
CA VAL A 45 8.50 27.27 -19.55
C VAL A 45 7.41 26.27 -19.88
N VAL A 46 7.55 25.03 -19.42
CA VAL A 46 6.54 23.97 -19.60
C VAL A 46 6.07 23.50 -18.23
N ARG A 47 4.76 23.24 -18.07
CA ARG A 47 4.23 22.62 -16.86
C ARG A 47 4.55 21.14 -16.86
N SER A 48 5.08 20.60 -15.78
CA SER A 48 5.14 19.16 -15.55
C SER A 48 5.12 18.87 -14.04
N THR A 49 5.24 17.61 -13.66
CA THR A 49 5.32 17.14 -12.27
C THR A 49 6.32 15.98 -12.16
N HIS A 50 6.37 15.32 -11.02
CA HIS A 50 7.28 14.23 -10.72
C HIS A 50 6.51 12.92 -10.53
N GLY A 51 6.73 11.94 -11.41
CA GLY A 51 6.17 10.59 -11.30
C GLY A 51 6.91 9.72 -10.28
N VAL A 52 6.92 10.16 -9.02
CA VAL A 52 7.60 9.50 -7.89
C VAL A 52 6.68 9.40 -6.68
N ASN A 53 6.78 8.29 -5.95
CA ASN A 53 5.91 7.97 -4.82
C ASN A 53 6.24 8.83 -3.59
N CYS A 54 5.75 10.06 -3.56
CA CYS A 54 6.09 11.04 -2.52
C CYS A 54 4.89 11.72 -1.87
N THR A 55 3.67 11.45 -2.35
CA THR A 55 2.41 12.19 -2.06
C THR A 55 2.42 13.67 -2.44
N GLY A 56 3.57 14.23 -2.80
CA GLY A 56 3.71 15.65 -3.03
C GLY A 56 2.86 16.18 -4.18
N SER A 57 2.76 15.42 -5.30
CA SER A 57 1.93 15.80 -6.47
C SER A 57 2.11 17.30 -6.82
N CYS A 58 3.35 17.75 -6.90
CA CYS A 58 3.68 19.16 -7.09
C CYS A 58 3.85 19.48 -8.59
N SER A 59 3.11 20.46 -9.10
CA SER A 59 3.31 21.06 -10.41
C SER A 59 4.53 22.00 -10.42
N TRP A 60 5.36 21.92 -11.46
CA TRP A 60 6.61 22.67 -11.66
C TRP A 60 6.65 23.37 -13.02
N LYS A 61 7.37 24.49 -13.05
CA LYS A 61 7.82 25.23 -14.22
C LYS A 61 9.15 24.64 -14.67
N ILE A 62 9.17 24.00 -15.84
CA ILE A 62 10.36 23.38 -16.42
C ILE A 62 10.97 24.37 -17.41
N TYR A 63 12.18 24.86 -17.11
CA TYR A 63 12.84 25.88 -17.91
C TYR A 63 13.69 25.25 -19.01
N VAL A 64 13.34 25.59 -20.25
CA VAL A 64 14.12 25.23 -21.43
C VAL A 64 14.94 26.44 -21.86
N LYS A 65 16.25 26.26 -22.02
CA LYS A 65 17.19 27.29 -22.49
C LYS A 65 18.18 26.66 -23.44
N ASN A 66 18.41 27.30 -24.59
CA ASN A 66 19.19 26.76 -25.70
C ASN A 66 18.67 25.38 -26.16
N GLY A 67 17.35 25.18 -26.13
CA GLY A 67 16.71 23.90 -26.48
C GLY A 67 16.95 22.76 -25.47
N LEU A 68 17.55 23.03 -24.31
CA LEU A 68 17.84 22.03 -23.27
C LEU A 68 17.07 22.34 -21.99
N ILE A 69 16.67 21.29 -21.26
CA ILE A 69 16.16 21.44 -19.89
C ILE A 69 17.30 21.91 -19.00
N THR A 70 17.10 22.98 -18.23
CA THR A 70 18.20 23.57 -17.42
C THR A 70 17.93 23.56 -15.93
N TRP A 71 16.75 23.99 -15.50
CA TRP A 71 16.32 23.96 -14.10
C TRP A 71 14.79 23.95 -14.01
N GLU A 72 14.28 23.80 -12.79
CA GLU A 72 12.88 23.80 -12.44
C GLU A 72 12.62 24.71 -11.23
N ILE A 73 11.45 25.35 -11.22
CA ILE A 73 10.92 26.11 -10.08
C ILE A 73 9.45 25.72 -9.92
N GLN A 74 8.90 25.72 -8.71
CA GLN A 74 7.51 25.35 -8.52
C GLN A 74 6.54 26.25 -9.30
N GLN A 75 5.41 25.67 -9.71
CA GLN A 75 4.22 26.44 -10.06
C GLN A 75 3.57 26.96 -8.78
N THR A 76 2.90 28.10 -8.88
CA THR A 76 2.22 28.77 -7.75
C THR A 76 0.77 29.12 -8.07
N ASP A 77 0.22 28.49 -9.12
CA ASP A 77 -1.06 28.86 -9.72
C ASP A 77 -2.14 27.79 -9.51
N TYR A 78 -1.99 26.92 -8.51
CA TYR A 78 -3.08 26.07 -8.06
C TYR A 78 -4.33 26.92 -7.79
N PRO A 79 -5.54 26.40 -8.09
CA PRO A 79 -6.77 27.03 -7.61
C PRO A 79 -6.66 27.31 -6.11
N ARG A 80 -6.93 28.57 -5.73
CA ARG A 80 -6.81 29.01 -4.34
C ARG A 80 -7.80 28.26 -3.46
N THR A 81 -7.41 28.03 -2.21
CA THR A 81 -8.31 27.55 -1.17
C THR A 81 -9.27 28.66 -0.76
N ARG A 82 -10.21 28.33 0.15
CA ARG A 82 -11.06 29.32 0.80
C ARG A 82 -10.24 30.40 1.50
N ALA A 83 -10.84 31.57 1.72
CA ALA A 83 -10.15 32.72 2.32
C ALA A 83 -9.65 32.47 3.76
N ASP A 84 -10.27 31.54 4.49
CA ASP A 84 -9.89 31.14 5.85
C ASP A 84 -8.76 30.08 5.90
N LEU A 85 -8.32 29.58 4.75
CA LEU A 85 -7.27 28.56 4.62
C LEU A 85 -6.04 29.14 3.93
N PRO A 86 -4.81 28.75 4.32
CA PRO A 86 -3.64 29.02 3.52
C PRO A 86 -3.71 28.25 2.19
N ASN A 87 -3.14 28.83 1.14
CA ASN A 87 -3.09 28.18 -0.17
C ASN A 87 -2.00 27.11 -0.20
N HIS A 88 -2.08 26.18 -1.16
CA HIS A 88 -1.09 25.12 -1.35
C HIS A 88 0.25 25.60 -1.92
N GLU A 89 0.31 26.77 -2.56
CA GLU A 89 1.54 27.24 -3.20
C GLU A 89 2.64 27.53 -2.14
N PRO A 90 3.93 27.30 -2.44
CA PRO A 90 4.47 26.80 -3.71
C PRO A 90 4.55 25.26 -3.80
N ARG A 91 4.19 24.51 -2.75
CA ARG A 91 4.54 23.08 -2.62
C ARG A 91 6.05 22.84 -2.89
N GLY A 92 6.38 21.70 -3.48
CA GLY A 92 7.74 21.31 -3.85
C GLY A 92 8.58 20.77 -2.68
N CYS A 93 9.75 20.25 -3.01
CA CYS A 93 10.70 19.70 -2.05
C CYS A 93 12.12 19.71 -2.62
N PRO A 94 13.18 19.56 -1.80
CA PRO A 94 14.57 19.59 -2.29
C PRO A 94 14.89 18.47 -3.28
N ARG A 95 14.21 17.31 -3.18
CA ARG A 95 14.36 16.21 -4.14
C ARG A 95 13.85 16.64 -5.51
N GLY A 96 12.61 17.13 -5.58
CA GLY A 96 11.99 17.59 -6.82
C GLY A 96 12.77 18.72 -7.49
N ALA A 97 13.34 19.66 -6.72
CA ALA A 97 14.20 20.74 -7.24
C ALA A 97 15.56 20.27 -7.81
N SER A 98 15.87 18.98 -7.72
CA SER A 98 17.11 18.39 -8.22
C SER A 98 16.91 17.52 -9.46
N TYR A 99 15.67 17.32 -9.93
CA TYR A 99 15.35 16.33 -10.95
C TYR A 99 16.00 16.63 -12.31
N SER A 100 16.10 17.90 -12.70
CA SER A 100 16.75 18.35 -13.94
C SER A 100 18.17 17.78 -14.12
N TRP A 101 18.85 17.43 -13.03
CA TRP A 101 20.16 16.77 -13.07
C TRP A 101 20.13 15.46 -13.88
N TYR A 102 19.09 14.63 -13.73
CA TYR A 102 19.05 13.31 -14.37
C TYR A 102 19.07 13.37 -15.89
N VAL A 103 18.44 14.40 -16.48
CA VAL A 103 18.19 14.52 -17.91
C VAL A 103 19.46 14.27 -18.73
N TYR A 104 20.60 14.83 -18.29
CA TYR A 104 21.90 14.68 -18.95
C TYR A 104 22.99 14.06 -18.07
N SER A 105 22.62 13.50 -16.92
CA SER A 105 23.56 12.93 -15.96
C SER A 105 24.35 11.74 -16.51
N ALA A 106 25.45 11.41 -15.83
CA ALA A 106 26.19 10.18 -16.07
C ALA A 106 25.39 8.90 -15.77
N GLN A 107 24.30 9.01 -15.01
CA GLN A 107 23.43 7.87 -14.66
C GLN A 107 22.32 7.62 -15.69
N ARG A 108 22.12 8.52 -16.66
CA ARG A 108 21.03 8.42 -17.65
C ARG A 108 21.18 7.17 -18.52
N VAL A 109 20.12 6.36 -18.58
CA VAL A 109 20.00 5.26 -19.55
C VAL A 109 19.60 5.84 -20.91
N LYS A 110 20.45 5.66 -21.92
CA LYS A 110 20.33 6.33 -23.23
C LYS A 110 19.82 5.41 -24.35
N TYR A 111 20.09 4.12 -24.23
CA TYR A 111 19.85 3.10 -25.25
C TYR A 111 19.29 1.84 -24.59
N PRO A 112 18.57 0.97 -25.33
CA PRO A 112 18.32 -0.38 -24.87
C PRO A 112 19.64 -1.09 -24.55
N LEU A 113 19.73 -1.68 -23.38
CA LEU A 113 20.88 -2.45 -22.92
C LEU A 113 20.47 -3.88 -22.65
N ILE A 114 21.37 -4.81 -22.93
CA ILE A 114 21.18 -6.24 -22.67
C ILE A 114 22.46 -6.85 -22.12
N ARG A 115 22.35 -7.89 -21.28
CA ARG A 115 23.51 -8.67 -20.85
C ARG A 115 24.21 -9.28 -22.08
N GLY A 116 25.50 -8.99 -22.25
CA GLY A 116 26.27 -9.41 -23.44
C GLY A 116 26.23 -10.92 -23.68
N ARG A 117 26.32 -11.73 -22.62
CA ARG A 117 26.23 -13.20 -22.70
C ARG A 117 24.89 -13.67 -23.27
N LEU A 118 23.78 -13.03 -22.90
CA LEU A 118 22.46 -13.36 -23.43
C LEU A 118 22.35 -12.95 -24.90
N MET A 119 22.82 -11.75 -25.24
CA MET A 119 22.78 -11.23 -26.61
C MET A 119 23.61 -12.07 -27.59
N GLU A 120 24.79 -12.55 -27.17
CA GLU A 120 25.62 -13.47 -27.95
C GLU A 120 24.85 -14.75 -28.31
N MET A 121 24.25 -15.41 -27.31
CA MET A 121 23.49 -16.64 -27.52
C MET A 121 22.24 -16.41 -28.37
N TRP A 122 21.54 -15.28 -28.16
CA TRP A 122 20.37 -14.91 -28.95
C TRP A 122 20.72 -14.73 -30.42
N ARG A 123 21.74 -13.92 -30.72
CA ARG A 123 22.16 -13.66 -32.10
C ARG A 123 22.62 -14.94 -32.80
N GLU A 124 23.30 -15.84 -32.07
CA GLU A 124 23.69 -17.13 -32.64
C GLU A 124 22.47 -17.99 -32.99
N ALA A 125 21.52 -18.15 -32.06
CA ALA A 125 20.30 -18.92 -32.31
C ALA A 125 19.47 -18.31 -33.45
N ARG A 126 19.32 -16.98 -33.48
CA ARG A 126 18.53 -16.26 -34.50
C ARG A 126 19.09 -16.31 -35.91
N LYS A 127 20.31 -16.81 -36.13
CA LYS A 127 20.82 -17.08 -37.50
C LYS A 127 20.01 -18.15 -38.22
N THR A 128 19.45 -19.11 -37.49
CA THR A 128 18.82 -20.30 -38.08
C THR A 128 17.46 -20.65 -37.48
N MET A 129 17.14 -20.16 -36.29
CA MET A 129 15.91 -20.50 -35.56
C MET A 129 14.90 -19.36 -35.59
N ASP A 130 13.63 -19.72 -35.64
CA ASP A 130 12.50 -18.86 -35.28
C ASP A 130 12.70 -18.20 -33.91
N PRO A 131 12.23 -16.96 -33.65
CA PRO A 131 12.41 -16.30 -32.35
C PRO A 131 11.98 -17.09 -31.12
N VAL A 132 10.84 -17.80 -31.18
CA VAL A 132 10.30 -18.55 -30.04
C VAL A 132 11.15 -19.79 -29.76
N GLU A 133 11.53 -20.51 -30.82
CA GLU A 133 12.43 -21.68 -30.71
C GLU A 133 13.87 -21.26 -30.31
N ALA A 134 14.34 -20.10 -30.79
CA ALA A 134 15.61 -19.53 -30.37
C ALA A 134 15.62 -19.27 -28.85
N TRP A 135 14.57 -18.65 -28.32
CA TRP A 135 14.44 -18.42 -26.88
C TRP A 135 14.37 -19.72 -26.07
N LYS A 136 13.59 -20.69 -26.53
CA LYS A 136 13.50 -22.02 -25.92
C LYS A 136 14.87 -22.70 -25.85
N SER A 137 15.65 -22.63 -26.94
CA SER A 137 17.00 -23.24 -27.03
C SER A 137 18.03 -22.65 -26.06
N ILE A 138 17.73 -21.48 -25.48
CA ILE A 138 18.56 -20.75 -24.53
C ILE A 138 18.03 -20.93 -23.10
N SER A 139 16.78 -20.54 -22.87
CA SER A 139 16.17 -20.50 -21.52
C SER A 139 15.94 -21.88 -20.93
N GLN A 140 15.64 -22.89 -21.76
CA GLN A 140 15.36 -24.25 -21.30
C GLN A 140 16.58 -25.18 -21.36
N ASN A 141 17.74 -24.67 -21.76
CA ASN A 141 19.01 -25.37 -21.63
C ASN A 141 19.68 -24.93 -20.30
N PRO A 142 19.85 -25.82 -19.31
CA PRO A 142 20.36 -25.43 -17.99
C PRO A 142 21.73 -24.73 -18.02
N ASP A 143 22.64 -25.16 -18.88
CA ASP A 143 23.99 -24.58 -18.98
C ASP A 143 23.94 -23.17 -19.58
N LYS A 144 23.18 -22.97 -20.66
CA LYS A 144 22.98 -21.66 -21.27
C LYS A 144 22.22 -20.71 -20.35
N ALA A 145 21.17 -21.20 -19.69
CA ALA A 145 20.41 -20.43 -18.71
C ALA A 145 21.31 -19.93 -17.58
N LYS A 146 22.09 -20.85 -16.98
CA LYS A 146 23.06 -20.50 -15.94
C LYS A 146 24.09 -19.48 -16.43
N ARG A 147 24.57 -19.57 -17.68
CA ARG A 147 25.61 -18.69 -18.25
C ARG A 147 25.27 -17.20 -18.16
N TYR A 148 24.00 -16.81 -18.35
CA TYR A 148 23.59 -15.40 -18.23
C TYR A 148 22.96 -15.06 -16.87
N LYS A 149 22.20 -15.98 -16.25
CA LYS A 149 21.55 -15.73 -14.95
C LYS A 149 22.56 -15.51 -13.83
N SER A 150 23.64 -16.29 -13.79
CA SER A 150 24.68 -16.22 -12.74
C SER A 150 25.49 -14.93 -12.73
N VAL A 151 25.47 -14.14 -13.80
CA VAL A 151 26.18 -12.85 -13.89
C VAL A 151 25.26 -11.64 -13.82
N ARG A 152 23.97 -11.83 -13.49
CA ARG A 152 23.08 -10.72 -13.13
C ARG A 152 23.69 -9.94 -11.96
N GLY A 153 23.87 -8.63 -12.13
CA GLY A 153 24.50 -7.76 -11.14
C GLY A 153 26.01 -7.56 -11.28
N GLN A 154 26.68 -8.24 -12.23
CA GLN A 154 28.14 -8.24 -12.38
C GLN A 154 28.66 -7.49 -13.63
N GLY A 155 27.86 -6.55 -14.17
CA GLY A 155 28.24 -5.78 -15.37
C GLY A 155 28.13 -6.55 -16.70
N GLY A 156 28.82 -6.09 -17.75
CA GLY A 156 28.77 -6.73 -19.07
C GLY A 156 27.52 -6.40 -19.90
N PHE A 157 26.89 -5.25 -19.67
CA PHE A 157 25.84 -4.73 -20.55
C PHE A 157 26.42 -4.27 -21.89
N VAL A 158 25.70 -4.55 -22.98
CA VAL A 158 26.00 -4.05 -24.32
C VAL A 158 24.80 -3.30 -24.88
N ARG A 159 25.08 -2.29 -25.72
CA ARG A 159 24.03 -1.56 -26.45
C ARG A 159 23.32 -2.50 -27.43
N ALA A 160 22.00 -2.48 -27.42
CA ALA A 160 21.13 -3.21 -28.34
C ALA A 160 20.27 -2.24 -29.16
N LYS A 161 19.57 -2.77 -30.16
CA LYS A 161 18.54 -2.04 -30.91
C LYS A 161 17.15 -2.37 -30.34
N TRP A 162 16.21 -1.42 -30.43
CA TRP A 162 14.82 -1.63 -30.03
C TRP A 162 14.18 -2.87 -30.66
N ASP A 163 14.41 -3.10 -31.97
CA ASP A 163 13.86 -4.27 -32.66
C ASP A 163 14.41 -5.60 -32.12
N GLU A 164 15.70 -5.67 -31.80
CA GLU A 164 16.32 -6.90 -31.25
C GLU A 164 15.76 -7.24 -29.86
N VAL A 165 15.68 -6.24 -28.97
CA VAL A 165 15.19 -6.48 -27.59
C VAL A 165 13.69 -6.74 -27.57
N THR A 166 12.90 -6.06 -28.40
CA THR A 166 11.45 -6.28 -28.44
C THR A 166 11.09 -7.61 -29.08
N GLU A 167 11.83 -8.09 -30.09
CA GLU A 167 11.67 -9.44 -30.65
C GLU A 167 11.97 -10.50 -29.58
N MET A 168 13.07 -10.37 -28.83
CA MET A 168 13.42 -11.31 -27.75
C MET A 168 12.36 -11.32 -26.64
N ILE A 169 11.92 -10.13 -26.19
CA ILE A 169 10.89 -10.01 -25.15
C ILE A 169 9.58 -10.66 -25.59
N ALA A 170 9.13 -10.35 -26.81
CA ALA A 170 7.91 -10.92 -27.37
C ALA A 170 8.01 -12.45 -27.51
N ALA A 171 9.12 -12.96 -28.03
CA ALA A 171 9.38 -14.39 -28.14
C ALA A 171 9.40 -15.10 -26.79
N ALA A 172 10.04 -14.50 -25.77
CA ALA A 172 10.06 -15.04 -24.41
C ALA A 172 8.66 -15.11 -23.79
N ASN A 173 7.83 -14.08 -24.01
CA ASN A 173 6.45 -14.06 -23.52
C ASN A 173 5.59 -15.11 -24.23
N VAL A 174 5.66 -15.19 -25.56
CA VAL A 174 4.92 -16.19 -26.36
C VAL A 174 5.31 -17.60 -25.95
N PHE A 175 6.60 -17.89 -25.81
CA PHE A 175 7.09 -19.18 -25.32
C PHE A 175 6.53 -19.52 -23.93
N THR A 176 6.60 -18.56 -22.99
CA THR A 176 6.14 -18.76 -21.61
C THR A 176 4.64 -19.04 -21.55
N ILE A 177 3.83 -18.27 -22.29
CA ILE A 177 2.37 -18.47 -22.38
C ILE A 177 2.05 -19.86 -22.95
N LYS A 178 2.74 -20.25 -24.02
CA LYS A 178 2.49 -21.52 -24.72
C LYS A 178 2.83 -22.72 -23.86
N GLU A 179 4.00 -22.71 -23.22
CA GLU A 179 4.52 -23.88 -22.50
C GLU A 179 3.98 -23.97 -21.08
N PHE A 180 3.92 -22.86 -20.35
CA PHE A 180 3.65 -22.84 -18.90
C PHE A 180 2.33 -22.17 -18.54
N GLY A 181 1.91 -21.18 -19.33
CA GLY A 181 0.70 -20.40 -19.09
C GLY A 181 0.97 -18.91 -18.95
N PRO A 182 -0.04 -18.08 -19.23
CA PRO A 182 0.11 -16.62 -19.21
C PRO A 182 0.43 -16.06 -17.83
N ASP A 183 0.01 -16.73 -16.76
CA ASP A 183 0.23 -16.35 -15.37
C ASP A 183 1.66 -16.62 -14.85
N ARG A 184 2.56 -17.14 -15.70
CA ARG A 184 4.02 -17.19 -15.46
C ARG A 184 4.76 -15.93 -15.91
N ILE A 185 4.02 -14.93 -16.41
CA ILE A 185 4.51 -13.59 -16.72
C ILE A 185 3.98 -12.62 -15.66
N TYR A 186 4.88 -11.91 -14.99
CA TYR A 186 4.54 -11.03 -13.88
C TYR A 186 5.03 -9.59 -14.13
N GLY A 187 4.15 -8.62 -13.93
CA GLY A 187 4.47 -7.20 -13.99
C GLY A 187 4.44 -6.56 -12.61
N PHE A 188 5.53 -5.91 -12.21
CA PHE A 188 5.61 -5.12 -10.99
C PHE A 188 5.77 -3.63 -11.31
N SER A 189 4.72 -2.85 -11.04
CA SER A 189 4.75 -1.39 -11.05
C SER A 189 3.86 -0.84 -9.95
N PRO A 190 4.36 0.09 -9.12
CA PRO A 190 3.62 0.57 -7.97
C PRO A 190 2.89 1.89 -8.24
N ILE A 191 1.91 2.26 -7.42
CA ILE A 191 1.45 3.65 -7.23
C ILE A 191 1.05 4.31 -8.55
N PRO A 192 -0.13 3.99 -9.12
CA PRO A 192 -0.55 4.57 -10.40
C PRO A 192 -0.80 6.07 -10.32
N ALA A 193 -1.18 6.61 -9.16
CA ALA A 193 -1.53 8.02 -8.98
C ALA A 193 -0.41 9.02 -9.31
N MET A 194 0.87 8.59 -9.28
CA MET A 194 1.99 9.47 -9.62
C MET A 194 2.22 9.64 -11.14
N SER A 195 1.71 8.71 -11.95
CA SER A 195 1.84 8.74 -13.42
C SER A 195 0.94 7.64 -14.01
N MET A 196 -0.34 7.98 -14.20
CA MET A 196 -1.43 7.04 -14.42
C MET A 196 -1.28 6.20 -15.69
N VAL A 197 -0.96 6.83 -16.82
CA VAL A 197 -0.78 6.20 -18.13
C VAL A 197 0.51 5.40 -18.17
N SER A 198 1.58 5.87 -17.52
CA SER A 198 2.84 5.15 -17.41
C SER A 198 2.69 3.84 -16.62
N TYR A 199 1.84 3.81 -15.59
CA TYR A 199 1.43 2.55 -14.96
C TYR A 199 0.62 1.71 -15.96
N ALA A 200 -0.44 2.30 -16.52
CA ALA A 200 -1.41 1.62 -17.37
C ALA A 200 -0.76 0.94 -18.57
N ALA A 201 0.31 1.50 -19.12
CA ALA A 201 1.05 0.95 -20.25
C ALA A 201 1.44 -0.53 -20.04
N GLY A 202 2.12 -0.84 -18.94
CA GLY A 202 2.56 -2.20 -18.66
C GLY A 202 1.42 -3.10 -18.19
N SER A 203 0.56 -2.61 -17.31
CA SER A 203 -0.55 -3.40 -16.79
C SER A 203 -1.58 -3.74 -17.86
N ARG A 204 -1.83 -2.85 -18.84
CA ARG A 204 -2.74 -3.09 -19.96
C ARG A 204 -2.20 -4.19 -20.84
N TYR A 205 -0.90 -4.14 -21.16
CA TYR A 205 -0.24 -5.23 -21.89
C TYR A 205 -0.36 -6.56 -21.14
N MET A 206 -0.01 -6.59 -19.84
CA MET A 206 -0.12 -7.81 -19.03
C MET A 206 -1.54 -8.37 -19.02
N SER A 207 -2.54 -7.54 -18.74
CA SER A 207 -3.93 -8.01 -18.65
C SER A 207 -4.49 -8.50 -19.99
N LEU A 208 -4.11 -7.89 -21.11
CA LEU A 208 -4.53 -8.34 -22.44
C LEU A 208 -3.98 -9.74 -22.76
N ILE A 209 -2.70 -10.00 -22.43
CA ILE A 209 -2.07 -11.31 -22.64
C ILE A 209 -2.34 -12.33 -21.51
N GLY A 210 -3.08 -11.94 -20.47
CA GLY A 210 -3.38 -12.79 -19.31
C GLY A 210 -2.26 -12.91 -18.27
N GLY A 211 -1.23 -12.07 -18.37
CA GLY A 211 -0.17 -11.92 -17.36
C GLY A 211 -0.68 -11.31 -16.05
N VAL A 212 0.17 -11.36 -15.03
CA VAL A 212 -0.18 -10.99 -13.66
C VAL A 212 0.26 -9.56 -13.34
N CYS A 213 -0.64 -8.75 -12.79
CA CYS A 213 -0.34 -7.45 -12.21
C CYS A 213 -0.12 -7.57 -10.69
N GLY A 214 1.10 -7.28 -10.23
CA GLY A 214 1.46 -7.28 -8.81
C GLY A 214 1.00 -6.04 -8.06
N SER A 215 0.47 -6.21 -6.85
CA SER A 215 0.10 -5.14 -5.93
C SER A 215 1.35 -4.44 -5.37
N PHE A 216 1.15 -3.32 -4.70
CA PHE A 216 2.23 -2.54 -4.13
C PHE A 216 1.92 -1.99 -2.74
N TYR A 217 0.66 -1.67 -2.43
CA TYR A 217 0.32 -0.94 -1.21
C TYR A 217 0.51 -1.82 0.04
N ASP A 218 0.00 -3.05 -0.03
CA ASP A 218 0.26 -4.13 0.94
C ASP A 218 1.75 -4.48 1.01
N TRP A 219 2.40 -4.70 -0.14
CA TRP A 219 3.82 -5.05 -0.23
C TRP A 219 4.74 -4.00 0.36
N TYR A 220 4.43 -2.73 0.18
CA TYR A 220 5.21 -1.63 0.74
C TYR A 220 5.02 -1.48 2.25
N CYS A 221 4.00 -2.14 2.80
CA CYS A 221 3.48 -1.93 4.15
C CYS A 221 2.90 -0.51 4.30
N ASP A 222 2.43 0.06 3.18
CA ASP A 222 1.73 1.34 3.14
C ASP A 222 0.23 1.13 3.42
N LEU A 223 -0.34 -0.02 3.01
CA LEU A 223 -1.67 -0.46 3.45
C LEU A 223 -1.68 -0.60 4.98
N PRO A 224 -2.63 0.04 5.68
CA PRO A 224 -2.95 -0.28 7.06
C PRO A 224 -4.14 -1.26 7.08
N PRO A 225 -3.95 -2.58 7.33
CA PRO A 225 -5.04 -3.56 7.40
C PRO A 225 -6.17 -3.19 8.37
N SER A 226 -5.87 -2.35 9.37
CA SER A 226 -6.88 -1.76 10.27
C SER A 226 -7.94 -0.91 9.55
N SER A 227 -7.62 -0.28 8.42
CA SER A 227 -8.59 0.52 7.65
C SER A 227 -9.66 -0.38 7.01
N PRO A 228 -9.31 -1.44 6.25
CA PRO A 228 -10.29 -2.43 5.81
C PRO A 228 -11.06 -3.07 6.96
N GLN A 229 -10.38 -3.45 8.05
CA GLN A 229 -11.02 -4.04 9.24
C GLN A 229 -12.11 -3.12 9.84
N VAL A 230 -11.81 -1.84 10.03
CA VAL A 230 -12.70 -0.91 10.73
C VAL A 230 -13.76 -0.31 9.80
N TRP A 231 -13.43 -0.02 8.54
CA TRP A 231 -14.26 0.80 7.65
C TRP A 231 -14.67 0.13 6.34
N GLY A 232 -14.10 -1.03 6.01
CA GLY A 232 -14.23 -1.62 4.69
C GLY A 232 -13.70 -0.68 3.59
N GLU A 233 -12.58 0.00 3.86
CA GLU A 233 -11.93 0.92 2.93
C GLU A 233 -10.42 0.62 2.87
N GLN A 234 -9.83 0.63 1.68
CA GLN A 234 -8.38 0.43 1.51
C GLN A 234 -7.62 1.50 2.30
N THR A 235 -7.87 2.75 1.94
CA THR A 235 -7.41 3.96 2.62
C THR A 235 -8.25 5.10 2.07
N ASP A 236 -8.74 5.95 2.97
CA ASP A 236 -9.27 7.26 2.61
C ASP A 236 -8.98 8.21 3.77
N VAL A 237 -8.45 9.40 3.46
CA VAL A 237 -7.89 10.32 4.45
C VAL A 237 -8.26 11.77 4.13
N PRO A 238 -8.33 12.65 5.15
CA PRO A 238 -8.46 14.09 4.92
C PRO A 238 -7.32 14.64 4.04
N GLU A 239 -7.60 15.72 3.31
CA GLU A 239 -6.54 16.47 2.61
C GLU A 239 -5.68 17.27 3.61
N SER A 240 -4.48 17.71 3.19
CA SER A 240 -3.60 18.50 4.06
C SER A 240 -4.21 19.84 4.50
N ALA A 241 -5.03 20.45 3.64
CA ALA A 241 -5.74 21.68 3.98
C ALA A 241 -6.73 21.48 5.15
N ASP A 242 -7.23 20.26 5.36
CA ASP A 242 -8.14 19.97 6.48
C ASP A 242 -7.42 19.90 7.83
N TRP A 243 -6.09 19.73 7.85
CA TRP A 243 -5.30 19.86 9.08
C TRP A 243 -5.48 21.26 9.70
N TYR A 244 -5.69 22.28 8.86
CA TYR A 244 -5.91 23.65 9.29
C TYR A 244 -7.29 23.88 9.95
N ASN A 245 -8.22 22.95 9.75
CA ASN A 245 -9.53 22.96 10.42
C ASN A 245 -9.47 22.29 11.80
N SER A 246 -8.42 21.52 12.09
CA SER A 246 -8.22 20.87 13.38
C SER A 246 -7.85 21.87 14.47
N THR A 247 -8.35 21.64 15.68
CA THR A 247 -8.02 22.46 16.87
C THR A 247 -7.16 21.70 17.90
N TYR A 248 -6.95 20.40 17.70
CA TYR A 248 -5.95 19.61 18.42
C TYR A 248 -5.36 18.54 17.50
N LEU A 249 -4.04 18.61 17.28
CA LEU A 249 -3.38 17.81 16.25
C LEU A 249 -2.24 16.98 16.83
N MET A 250 -2.39 15.66 16.84
CA MET A 250 -1.30 14.75 17.18
C MET A 250 -0.56 14.32 15.90
N VAL A 251 0.76 14.36 15.91
CA VAL A 251 1.63 13.90 14.82
C VAL A 251 2.41 12.70 15.33
N TRP A 252 1.90 11.50 15.04
CA TRP A 252 2.32 10.25 15.65
C TRP A 252 3.00 9.33 14.64
N GLY A 253 4.32 9.16 14.77
CA GLY A 253 5.07 8.32 13.85
C GLY A 253 5.03 8.79 12.37
N SER A 254 4.79 10.09 12.16
CA SER A 254 4.79 10.74 10.85
C SER A 254 5.75 11.92 10.85
N ASN A 255 6.88 11.79 10.15
CA ASN A 255 7.87 12.87 10.08
C ASN A 255 7.49 13.91 9.03
N VAL A 256 6.43 14.68 9.29
CA VAL A 256 5.77 15.60 8.34
C VAL A 256 6.75 16.53 7.59
N PRO A 257 7.68 17.25 8.24
CA PRO A 257 8.58 18.16 7.52
C PRO A 257 9.49 17.45 6.50
N GLN A 258 9.90 16.22 6.80
CA GLN A 258 10.79 15.43 5.95
C GLN A 258 10.04 14.69 4.84
N THR A 259 8.91 14.08 5.19
CA THR A 259 8.21 13.08 4.34
C THR A 259 6.95 13.63 3.67
N ARG A 260 6.35 14.69 4.22
CA ARG A 260 5.23 15.48 3.68
C ARG A 260 5.65 16.96 3.50
N THR A 261 6.91 17.16 3.07
CA THR A 261 7.51 18.50 2.91
C THR A 261 6.61 19.56 2.26
N PRO A 262 5.92 19.29 1.11
CA PRO A 262 5.11 20.31 0.47
C PRO A 262 3.83 20.68 1.23
N ASP A 263 3.41 19.87 2.20
CA ASP A 263 2.19 20.05 2.98
C ASP A 263 2.48 20.49 4.42
N ALA A 264 3.75 20.48 4.84
CA ALA A 264 4.16 20.79 6.20
C ALA A 264 3.78 22.22 6.64
N HIS A 265 3.54 23.14 5.70
CA HIS A 265 3.12 24.49 6.04
C HIS A 265 1.74 24.50 6.74
N PHE A 266 0.78 23.66 6.32
CA PHE A 266 -0.52 23.53 6.99
C PHE A 266 -0.37 23.10 8.46
N TYR A 267 0.55 22.17 8.73
CA TYR A 267 0.88 21.75 10.10
C TYR A 267 1.52 22.89 10.91
N THR A 268 2.42 23.68 10.32
CA THR A 268 3.08 24.77 11.06
C THR A 268 2.19 26.00 11.24
N GLU A 269 1.35 26.32 10.25
CA GLU A 269 0.53 27.53 10.21
C GLU A 269 -0.73 27.40 11.06
N VAL A 270 -1.33 26.19 11.15
CA VAL A 270 -2.51 25.98 12.00
C VAL A 270 -2.22 26.27 13.48
N ARG A 271 -0.96 26.14 13.91
CA ARG A 271 -0.51 26.51 15.26
C ARG A 271 -0.77 27.99 15.55
N TYR A 272 -0.67 28.87 14.55
CA TYR A 272 -1.00 30.30 14.71
C TYR A 272 -2.50 30.57 14.85
N LYS A 273 -3.34 29.61 14.45
CA LYS A 273 -4.79 29.60 14.71
C LYS A 273 -5.14 29.16 16.14
N GLY A 274 -4.14 28.79 16.95
CA GLY A 274 -4.30 28.34 18.34
C GLY A 274 -4.36 26.83 18.51
N THR A 275 -4.18 26.06 17.43
CA THR A 275 -4.18 24.59 17.49
C THR A 275 -2.96 24.07 18.22
N LYS A 276 -3.19 23.30 19.29
CA LYS A 276 -2.12 22.60 20.02
C LYS A 276 -1.66 21.39 19.22
N THR A 277 -0.36 21.15 19.24
CA THR A 277 0.28 20.07 18.49
C THR A 277 1.10 19.16 19.41
N VAL A 278 0.95 17.84 19.27
CA VAL A 278 1.71 16.85 20.05
C VAL A 278 2.48 15.95 19.09
N ALA A 279 3.80 15.94 19.20
CA ALA A 279 4.65 15.04 18.42
C ALA A 279 4.92 13.75 19.20
N VAL A 280 4.62 12.60 18.62
CA VAL A 280 4.88 11.29 19.22
C VAL A 280 5.91 10.53 18.37
N SER A 281 7.11 10.36 18.93
CA SER A 281 8.29 9.83 18.23
C SER A 281 9.35 9.32 19.20
N SER A 282 9.88 8.12 18.96
CA SER A 282 10.96 7.55 19.79
C SER A 282 12.27 8.32 19.70
N ASP A 283 12.61 8.88 18.52
CA ASP A 283 13.73 9.80 18.34
C ASP A 283 13.27 11.26 18.25
N TYR A 284 14.20 12.19 18.42
CA TYR A 284 13.95 13.62 18.15
C TYR A 284 13.96 13.89 16.63
N GLY A 285 12.94 13.37 15.93
CA GLY A 285 12.71 13.55 14.49
C GLY A 285 12.29 14.99 14.13
N GLU A 286 12.27 15.35 12.84
CA GLU A 286 12.05 16.75 12.43
C GLU A 286 10.66 17.29 12.83
N MET A 287 9.64 16.44 12.92
CA MET A 287 8.31 16.84 13.39
C MET A 287 8.30 17.28 14.87
N VAL A 288 9.19 16.72 15.70
CA VAL A 288 9.28 17.07 17.13
C VAL A 288 9.61 18.54 17.33
N LYS A 289 10.40 19.13 16.43
CA LYS A 289 10.74 20.56 16.42
C LYS A 289 9.50 21.48 16.43
N PHE A 290 8.38 21.01 15.88
CA PHE A 290 7.16 21.80 15.72
C PHE A 290 6.04 21.41 16.72
N GLY A 291 6.24 20.37 17.52
CA GLY A 291 5.30 19.96 18.56
C GLY A 291 5.40 20.84 19.80
N ASP A 292 4.26 21.11 20.44
CA ASP A 292 4.20 21.81 21.73
C ASP A 292 4.45 20.83 22.90
N ILE A 293 4.24 19.53 22.67
CA ILE A 293 4.62 18.41 23.54
C ILE A 293 5.34 17.35 22.69
N TRP A 294 6.40 16.75 23.25
CA TRP A 294 7.05 15.56 22.70
C TRP A 294 6.83 14.36 23.62
N LEU A 295 6.14 13.34 23.11
CA LEU A 295 6.05 12.03 23.76
C LEU A 295 7.03 11.07 23.05
N ALA A 296 7.88 10.40 23.82
CA ALA A 296 8.94 9.54 23.30
C ALA A 296 8.76 8.07 23.72
N PRO A 297 7.73 7.37 23.22
CA PRO A 297 7.57 5.96 23.52
C PRO A 297 8.72 5.15 22.93
N ARG A 298 9.08 4.04 23.58
CA ARG A 298 9.93 3.00 22.97
C ARG A 298 9.31 2.56 21.64
N GLN A 299 10.11 2.49 20.59
CA GLN A 299 9.62 2.19 19.26
C GLN A 299 8.91 0.83 19.22
N GLY A 300 7.73 0.77 18.58
CA GLY A 300 6.92 -0.45 18.49
C GLY A 300 6.03 -0.71 19.71
N THR A 301 6.00 0.20 20.69
CA THR A 301 5.15 0.09 21.89
C THR A 301 3.95 1.04 21.87
N ASP A 302 3.72 1.73 20.74
CA ASP A 302 2.72 2.79 20.57
C ASP A 302 1.27 2.33 20.85
N ALA A 303 0.95 1.05 20.62
CA ALA A 303 -0.36 0.49 20.99
C ALA A 303 -0.60 0.53 22.51
N ALA A 304 0.43 0.35 23.34
CA ALA A 304 0.31 0.47 24.79
C ALA A 304 -0.05 1.91 25.19
N LEU A 305 0.62 2.90 24.58
CA LEU A 305 0.32 4.31 24.78
C LEU A 305 -1.12 4.64 24.35
N ALA A 306 -1.53 4.23 23.15
CA ALA A 306 -2.88 4.49 22.65
C ALA A 306 -3.97 3.83 23.51
N LEU A 307 -3.75 2.60 23.99
CA LEU A 307 -4.70 1.90 24.88
C LEU A 307 -4.85 2.61 26.23
N ALA A 308 -3.76 3.11 26.83
CA ALA A 308 -3.84 3.89 28.06
C ALA A 308 -4.50 5.26 27.87
N MET A 309 -4.28 5.92 26.73
CA MET A 309 -5.03 7.13 26.38
C MET A 309 -6.52 6.81 26.23
N GLY A 310 -6.88 5.73 25.53
CA GLY A 310 -8.26 5.26 25.41
C GLY A 310 -8.91 4.91 26.75
N HIS A 311 -8.16 4.34 27.70
CA HIS A 311 -8.65 4.07 29.06
C HIS A 311 -9.07 5.37 29.77
N VAL A 312 -8.26 6.43 29.67
CA VAL A 312 -8.58 7.75 30.24
C VAL A 312 -9.82 8.35 29.58
N ILE A 313 -9.90 8.28 28.24
CA ILE A 313 -11.03 8.80 27.46
C ILE A 313 -12.33 8.11 27.87
N LEU A 314 -12.36 6.77 27.90
CA LEU A 314 -13.53 6.01 28.30
C LEU A 314 -13.92 6.27 29.75
N SER A 315 -12.94 6.30 30.66
CA SER A 315 -13.19 6.53 32.08
C SER A 315 -13.81 7.90 32.35
N GLU A 316 -13.34 8.95 31.68
CA GLU A 316 -13.76 10.33 31.96
C GLU A 316 -14.95 10.79 31.14
N PHE A 317 -14.99 10.48 29.84
CA PHE A 317 -15.98 11.04 28.90
C PHE A 317 -17.08 10.06 28.50
N HIS A 318 -16.97 8.77 28.85
CA HIS A 318 -18.00 7.76 28.58
C HIS A 318 -18.67 7.25 29.86
N VAL A 319 -17.93 7.17 30.98
CA VAL A 319 -18.45 6.67 32.26
C VAL A 319 -18.72 7.79 33.28
N LYS A 320 -17.69 8.55 33.69
CA LYS A 320 -17.82 9.54 34.79
C LYS A 320 -18.63 10.78 34.38
N ASN A 321 -18.23 11.43 33.28
CA ASN A 321 -18.87 12.63 32.75
C ASN A 321 -19.22 12.38 31.28
N ARG A 322 -20.28 11.60 31.07
CA ARG A 322 -20.68 11.13 29.74
C ARG A 322 -20.96 12.31 28.79
N SER A 323 -20.18 12.41 27.71
CA SER A 323 -20.38 13.38 26.63
C SER A 323 -21.62 13.02 25.80
N GLU A 324 -22.52 13.99 25.60
CA GLU A 324 -23.70 13.80 24.73
C GLU A 324 -23.30 13.60 23.26
N TYR A 325 -22.27 14.33 22.82
CA TYR A 325 -21.75 14.21 21.45
C TYR A 325 -21.13 12.83 21.20
N PHE A 326 -20.26 12.36 22.09
CA PHE A 326 -19.63 11.04 21.93
C PHE A 326 -20.65 9.91 22.02
N ASP A 327 -21.64 10.01 22.91
CA ASP A 327 -22.70 9.01 23.04
C ASP A 327 -23.52 8.87 21.76
N SER A 328 -24.02 9.99 21.24
CA SER A 328 -24.83 10.00 20.02
C SER A 328 -24.04 9.51 18.81
N TYR A 329 -22.79 9.94 18.69
CA TYR A 329 -21.88 9.47 17.64
C TYR A 329 -21.67 7.96 17.70
N CYS A 330 -21.27 7.43 18.87
CA CYS A 330 -20.97 6.01 19.04
C CYS A 330 -22.19 5.12 18.81
N ARG A 331 -23.39 5.63 19.15
CA ARG A 331 -24.64 4.91 18.95
C ARG A 331 -24.99 4.73 17.48
N GLN A 332 -24.76 5.76 16.66
CA GLN A 332 -25.17 5.76 15.26
C GLN A 332 -24.11 5.19 14.33
N TYR A 333 -22.85 5.57 14.53
CA TYR A 333 -21.80 5.39 13.53
C TYR A 333 -20.83 4.24 13.85
N ASN A 334 -20.94 3.61 15.02
CA ASN A 334 -20.09 2.50 15.43
C ASN A 334 -20.89 1.21 15.63
N ASP A 335 -20.17 0.08 15.69
CA ASP A 335 -20.72 -1.22 16.07
C ASP A 335 -20.88 -1.40 17.59
N MET A 336 -20.58 -0.38 18.40
CA MET A 336 -20.70 -0.41 19.86
C MET A 336 -22.05 -0.95 20.38
N PRO A 337 -23.22 -0.62 19.80
CA PRO A 337 -24.51 -1.18 20.22
C PRO A 337 -24.77 -2.64 19.78
N MET A 338 -23.95 -3.20 18.89
CA MET A 338 -24.17 -4.53 18.33
C MET A 338 -23.93 -5.61 19.39
N LEU A 339 -24.75 -6.66 19.33
CA LEU A 339 -24.68 -7.77 20.27
C LEU A 339 -23.69 -8.84 19.80
N VAL A 340 -22.79 -9.23 20.70
CA VAL A 340 -21.80 -10.30 20.55
C VAL A 340 -22.23 -11.47 21.41
N MET A 341 -22.22 -12.67 20.84
CA MET A 341 -22.46 -13.89 21.60
C MET A 341 -21.25 -14.24 22.45
N LEU A 342 -21.49 -14.77 23.65
CA LEU A 342 -20.46 -15.31 24.52
C LEU A 342 -20.55 -16.83 24.52
N LYS A 343 -19.39 -17.49 24.41
CA LYS A 343 -19.29 -18.96 24.47
C LYS A 343 -18.48 -19.42 25.66
N GLU A 344 -18.81 -20.60 26.18
CA GLU A 344 -18.02 -21.24 27.23
C GLU A 344 -16.65 -21.70 26.70
N HIS A 345 -15.61 -21.47 27.48
CA HIS A 345 -14.25 -21.91 27.25
C HIS A 345 -13.56 -22.20 28.58
N GLU A 346 -13.25 -23.49 28.83
CA GLU A 346 -12.53 -23.96 30.02
C GLU A 346 -13.09 -23.41 31.37
N GLY A 347 -14.42 -23.30 31.49
CA GLY A 347 -15.09 -22.83 32.70
C GLY A 347 -15.24 -21.31 32.84
N THR A 348 -14.82 -20.54 31.83
CA THR A 348 -15.07 -19.09 31.70
C THR A 348 -15.86 -18.78 30.42
N LEU A 349 -16.34 -17.55 30.25
CA LEU A 349 -16.90 -17.11 28.97
C LEU A 349 -15.86 -16.36 28.15
N ILE A 350 -15.95 -16.45 26.82
CA ILE A 350 -15.15 -15.65 25.89
C ILE A 350 -16.06 -15.05 24.82
N ALA A 351 -15.65 -13.91 24.25
CA ALA A 351 -16.36 -13.30 23.13
C ALA A 351 -16.27 -14.17 21.87
N ASP A 352 -17.39 -14.33 21.17
CA ASP A 352 -17.50 -15.11 19.92
C ASP A 352 -18.03 -14.22 18.79
N ARG A 353 -18.77 -14.76 17.81
CA ARG A 353 -19.27 -13.94 16.69
C ARG A 353 -20.42 -13.00 17.10
N TYR A 354 -20.72 -12.00 16.28
CA TYR A 354 -21.94 -11.20 16.45
C TYR A 354 -23.19 -12.09 16.38
N LEU A 355 -24.21 -11.71 17.14
CA LEU A 355 -25.57 -12.22 16.96
C LEU A 355 -26.12 -11.72 15.62
N ARG A 356 -26.66 -12.63 14.82
CA ARG A 356 -27.22 -12.36 13.48
C ARG A 356 -28.74 -12.52 13.49
N ALA A 357 -29.42 -11.87 12.55
CA ALA A 357 -30.86 -12.04 12.40
C ALA A 357 -31.25 -13.51 12.18
N SER A 358 -30.41 -14.29 11.47
CA SER A 358 -30.59 -15.73 11.25
C SER A 358 -30.51 -16.61 12.51
N ASP A 359 -29.98 -16.09 13.62
CA ASP A 359 -29.89 -16.83 14.87
C ASP A 359 -31.22 -16.86 15.65
N LEU A 360 -32.13 -15.95 15.27
CA LEU A 360 -33.36 -15.67 16.00
C LEU A 360 -34.58 -16.22 15.25
N THR A 361 -35.65 -16.49 16.01
CA THR A 361 -36.89 -17.08 15.48
C THR A 361 -37.44 -16.27 14.30
N GLY A 362 -37.74 -16.96 13.19
CA GLY A 362 -38.29 -16.35 11.98
C GLY A 362 -37.34 -15.36 11.29
N ASN A 363 -36.02 -15.48 11.50
CA ASN A 363 -34.99 -14.59 10.94
C ASN A 363 -35.23 -13.09 11.21
N MET A 364 -35.99 -12.76 12.26
CA MET A 364 -36.47 -11.39 12.53
C MET A 364 -37.21 -10.73 11.35
N GLY A 365 -37.88 -11.52 10.50
CA GLY A 365 -38.55 -11.02 9.29
C GLY A 365 -37.60 -10.64 8.14
N GLN A 366 -36.31 -11.00 8.24
CA GLN A 366 -35.32 -10.75 7.18
C GLN A 366 -35.20 -11.97 6.26
N ASP A 367 -35.89 -11.93 5.10
CA ASP A 367 -35.86 -13.03 4.13
C ASP A 367 -34.57 -13.05 3.28
N ASN A 368 -33.93 -11.90 3.10
CA ASN A 368 -32.68 -11.76 2.34
C ASN A 368 -31.47 -11.60 3.27
N ASN A 369 -30.45 -12.43 3.07
CA ASN A 369 -29.18 -12.44 3.81
C ASN A 369 -29.27 -12.24 5.35
N PRO A 370 -30.18 -12.93 6.07
CA PRO A 370 -30.32 -12.78 7.52
C PRO A 370 -29.05 -13.11 8.31
N GLU A 371 -28.18 -13.96 7.77
CA GLU A 371 -26.89 -14.33 8.35
C GLU A 371 -25.83 -13.22 8.27
N TRP A 372 -26.08 -12.18 7.48
CA TRP A 372 -25.20 -11.02 7.28
C TRP A 372 -25.78 -9.72 7.87
N LYS A 373 -26.80 -9.86 8.74
CA LYS A 373 -27.47 -8.73 9.40
C LYS A 373 -27.26 -8.82 10.91
N THR A 374 -26.54 -7.86 11.48
CA THR A 374 -26.21 -7.80 12.91
C THR A 374 -27.39 -7.24 13.72
N VAL A 375 -27.45 -7.56 15.01
CA VAL A 375 -28.61 -7.27 15.87
C VAL A 375 -28.24 -6.32 17.01
N VAL A 376 -29.15 -5.41 17.34
CA VAL A 376 -29.06 -4.49 18.50
C VAL A 376 -30.27 -4.66 19.42
N TYR A 377 -30.15 -4.17 20.66
CA TYR A 377 -31.27 -4.01 21.59
C TYR A 377 -31.83 -2.58 21.46
N ASP A 378 -33.12 -2.42 21.19
CA ASP A 378 -33.76 -1.12 21.01
C ASP A 378 -34.33 -0.57 22.34
N GLU A 379 -33.88 0.61 22.76
CA GLU A 379 -34.37 1.28 23.96
C GLU A 379 -35.83 1.73 23.85
N ASN A 380 -36.32 2.02 22.63
CA ASN A 380 -37.68 2.53 22.45
C ASN A 380 -38.73 1.46 22.70
N THR A 381 -38.43 0.22 22.32
CA THR A 381 -39.40 -0.89 22.34
C THR A 381 -39.06 -1.99 23.33
N GLY A 382 -37.81 -2.10 23.79
CA GLY A 382 -37.33 -3.17 24.65
C GLY A 382 -37.13 -4.51 23.92
N TYR A 383 -37.17 -4.51 22.59
CA TYR A 383 -36.99 -5.71 21.76
C TYR A 383 -35.68 -5.67 20.96
N LEU A 384 -35.28 -6.83 20.46
CA LEU A 384 -34.17 -6.98 19.52
C LEU A 384 -34.60 -6.51 18.13
N VAL A 385 -33.73 -5.80 17.42
CA VAL A 385 -33.97 -5.37 16.03
C VAL A 385 -32.70 -5.53 15.18
N ALA A 386 -32.87 -5.74 13.88
CA ALA A 386 -31.79 -5.69 12.90
C ALA A 386 -31.82 -4.29 12.25
N PRO A 387 -30.94 -3.35 12.63
CA PRO A 387 -31.00 -1.99 12.12
C PRO A 387 -30.51 -1.93 10.67
N ASN A 388 -30.95 -0.89 9.94
CA ASN A 388 -30.44 -0.61 8.59
C ASN A 388 -28.90 -0.53 8.54
N GLY A 389 -28.34 -0.82 7.36
CA GLY A 389 -26.95 -0.55 7.01
C GLY A 389 -26.00 -1.75 7.06
N SER A 390 -26.30 -2.83 7.80
CA SER A 390 -25.43 -4.02 7.79
C SER A 390 -25.28 -4.61 6.39
N ILE A 391 -24.18 -5.32 6.12
CA ILE A 391 -23.79 -5.71 4.76
C ILE A 391 -24.84 -6.56 4.04
N GLY A 392 -25.66 -7.33 4.78
CA GLY A 392 -26.79 -8.08 4.22
C GLY A 392 -27.91 -7.22 3.62
N PHE A 393 -27.94 -5.91 3.85
CA PHE A 393 -28.86 -4.97 3.18
C PHE A 393 -28.31 -4.44 1.85
N ARG A 394 -27.00 -4.61 1.58
CA ARG A 394 -26.33 -4.06 0.40
C ARG A 394 -26.65 -4.82 -0.89
N TRP A 395 -26.82 -6.14 -0.78
CA TRP A 395 -26.98 -7.05 -1.91
C TRP A 395 -28.31 -7.81 -1.83
N GLY A 396 -28.86 -8.20 -2.99
CA GLY A 396 -30.12 -8.94 -3.07
C GLY A 396 -31.38 -8.11 -2.76
N GLN A 397 -31.22 -6.85 -2.36
CA GLN A 397 -32.27 -5.90 -2.04
C GLN A 397 -31.74 -4.45 -2.18
N SER A 398 -32.59 -3.44 -1.94
CA SER A 398 -32.22 -2.03 -2.02
C SER A 398 -33.02 -1.16 -1.04
N GLY A 399 -32.56 0.08 -0.79
CA GLY A 399 -33.28 1.09 -0.01
C GLY A 399 -33.07 1.04 1.52
N ALA A 400 -32.35 0.04 2.03
CA ALA A 400 -32.12 -0.15 3.47
C ALA A 400 -30.63 -0.28 3.83
N TRP A 401 -29.73 -0.10 2.86
CA TRP A 401 -28.30 0.01 3.12
C TRP A 401 -27.93 1.46 3.39
N ASN A 402 -28.40 1.98 4.52
CA ASN A 402 -28.16 3.34 5.01
C ASN A 402 -27.97 3.34 6.55
N LEU A 403 -27.48 4.46 7.08
CA LEU A 403 -27.26 4.68 8.51
C LEU A 403 -28.41 5.46 9.17
N GLU A 404 -29.61 5.44 8.56
CA GLU A 404 -30.80 5.86 9.28
C GLU A 404 -31.04 4.91 10.45
N MET A 405 -31.40 5.46 11.61
CA MET A 405 -31.68 4.70 12.82
C MET A 405 -33.07 4.08 12.74
N ARG A 406 -33.24 3.12 11.83
CA ARG A 406 -34.49 2.40 11.57
C ARG A 406 -34.32 0.90 11.68
N ASP A 407 -35.40 0.23 12.06
CA ASP A 407 -35.53 -1.22 11.99
C ASP A 407 -35.67 -1.64 10.53
N GLY A 408 -34.76 -2.51 10.08
CA GLY A 408 -34.73 -3.00 8.70
C GLY A 408 -35.89 -3.91 8.31
N TYR A 409 -36.78 -4.28 9.25
CA TYR A 409 -38.05 -4.93 8.94
C TYR A 409 -39.23 -3.95 8.97
N SER A 410 -39.50 -3.33 10.12
CA SER A 410 -40.72 -2.50 10.29
C SER A 410 -40.59 -1.07 9.78
N GLY A 411 -39.38 -0.58 9.49
CA GLY A 411 -39.09 0.80 9.10
C GLY A 411 -39.25 1.83 10.22
N LYS A 412 -39.60 1.40 11.44
CA LYS A 412 -39.78 2.26 12.61
C LYS A 412 -38.44 2.76 13.15
N ASP A 413 -38.47 3.90 13.82
CA ASP A 413 -37.29 4.50 14.43
C ASP A 413 -36.75 3.63 15.58
N VAL A 414 -35.44 3.44 15.61
CA VAL A 414 -34.71 2.61 16.57
C VAL A 414 -33.78 3.50 17.38
N LYS A 415 -33.67 3.24 18.67
CA LYS A 415 -32.65 3.83 19.54
C LYS A 415 -31.78 2.70 20.09
N PRO A 416 -30.71 2.29 19.36
CA PRO A 416 -29.86 1.17 19.77
C PRO A 416 -29.24 1.45 21.13
N ARG A 417 -29.33 0.52 22.07
CA ARG A 417 -28.73 0.64 23.39
C ARG A 417 -27.23 0.39 23.32
N LEU A 418 -26.43 1.30 23.89
CA LEU A 418 -24.97 1.14 23.96
C LEU A 418 -24.56 0.11 25.01
N THR A 419 -25.11 0.15 26.22
CA THR A 419 -24.70 -0.74 27.32
C THR A 419 -25.86 -1.49 27.92
N LEU A 420 -25.67 -2.76 28.28
CA LEU A 420 -26.64 -3.56 29.04
C LEU A 420 -26.62 -3.27 30.55
N LEU A 421 -25.65 -2.49 31.05
CA LEU A 421 -25.63 -2.11 32.46
C LEU A 421 -26.89 -1.32 32.82
N GLY A 422 -27.57 -1.72 33.89
CA GLY A 422 -28.87 -1.18 34.30
C GLY A 422 -30.09 -1.93 33.76
N ASP A 423 -29.95 -2.76 32.73
CA ASP A 423 -30.97 -3.70 32.28
C ASP A 423 -30.28 -4.88 31.57
N HIS A 424 -29.65 -5.69 32.42
CA HIS A 424 -29.00 -6.97 32.14
C HIS A 424 -29.68 -8.02 33.01
N ASP A 425 -29.56 -9.29 32.63
CA ASP A 425 -30.17 -10.39 33.36
C ASP A 425 -29.21 -10.92 34.43
N GLU A 426 -27.90 -10.87 34.16
CA GLU A 426 -26.85 -11.20 35.11
C GLU A 426 -25.51 -10.52 34.77
N VAL A 427 -24.56 -10.60 35.70
CA VAL A 427 -23.17 -10.19 35.51
C VAL A 427 -22.34 -11.46 35.34
N ALA A 428 -21.58 -11.55 34.26
CA ALA A 428 -20.81 -12.74 33.92
C ALA A 428 -19.31 -12.44 33.80
N GLU A 429 -18.49 -13.41 34.20
CA GLU A 429 -17.04 -13.39 34.04
C GLU A 429 -16.65 -13.75 32.60
N VAL A 430 -16.00 -12.83 31.90
CA VAL A 430 -15.50 -13.05 30.54
C VAL A 430 -13.98 -12.88 30.52
N ALA A 431 -13.29 -13.85 29.93
CA ALA A 431 -11.86 -13.84 29.72
C ALA A 431 -11.49 -13.12 28.42
N LEU A 432 -10.54 -12.18 28.50
CA LEU A 432 -10.02 -11.41 27.38
C LEU A 432 -8.53 -11.69 27.20
N PRO A 433 -8.03 -11.87 25.97
CA PRO A 433 -6.62 -12.21 25.74
C PRO A 433 -5.71 -11.03 26.06
N TYR A 434 -4.55 -11.34 26.65
CA TYR A 434 -3.49 -10.37 26.97
C TYR A 434 -2.13 -10.90 26.53
N PHE A 435 -1.36 -10.04 25.87
CA PHE A 435 -0.04 -10.36 25.30
C PHE A 435 1.07 -9.43 25.81
N GLY A 436 0.79 -8.59 26.81
CA GLY A 436 1.71 -7.53 27.23
C GLY A 436 2.92 -8.00 28.02
N GLY A 437 2.91 -9.22 28.56
CA GLY A 437 4.03 -9.84 29.27
C GLY A 437 3.60 -10.87 30.31
N ASP A 438 4.58 -11.52 30.94
CA ASP A 438 4.38 -12.59 31.94
C ASP A 438 3.98 -12.06 33.34
N ASP A 439 3.82 -10.74 33.48
CA ASP A 439 3.44 -10.07 34.73
C ASP A 439 1.94 -10.17 35.05
N HIS A 440 1.14 -10.56 34.06
CA HIS A 440 -0.28 -10.85 34.22
C HIS A 440 -0.64 -12.17 33.51
N ASN A 441 -1.80 -12.74 33.84
CA ASN A 441 -2.31 -13.92 33.14
C ASN A 441 -2.60 -13.59 31.67
N GLU A 442 -2.34 -14.54 30.78
CA GLU A 442 -2.65 -14.44 29.34
C GLU A 442 -4.17 -14.28 29.07
N LEU A 443 -5.01 -14.59 30.07
CA LEU A 443 -6.45 -14.35 30.08
C LEU A 443 -6.84 -13.44 31.25
N LEU A 444 -7.33 -12.25 30.92
CA LEU A 444 -7.87 -11.28 31.86
C LEU A 444 -9.36 -11.52 32.04
N VAL A 445 -9.74 -12.15 33.15
CA VAL A 445 -11.15 -12.29 33.53
C VAL A 445 -11.68 -10.95 34.03
N ARG A 446 -12.79 -10.47 33.45
CA ARG A 446 -13.48 -9.23 33.84
C ARG A 446 -15.00 -9.42 33.79
N ASN A 447 -15.70 -8.70 34.68
CA ASN A 447 -17.16 -8.79 34.79
C ASN A 447 -17.86 -7.92 33.75
N LEU A 448 -18.87 -8.48 33.09
CA LEU A 448 -19.69 -7.82 32.07
C LEU A 448 -21.19 -7.97 32.37
N PRO A 449 -22.02 -6.94 32.10
CA PRO A 449 -23.46 -7.08 32.13
C PRO A 449 -23.91 -7.84 30.88
N VAL A 450 -24.67 -8.92 31.05
CA VAL A 450 -25.12 -9.79 29.94
C VAL A 450 -26.63 -9.97 29.92
N LYS A 451 -27.18 -10.21 28.72
CA LYS A 451 -28.55 -10.70 28.54
C LYS A 451 -28.54 -12.14 28.05
N ILE A 452 -29.58 -12.88 28.41
CA ILE A 452 -29.80 -14.25 27.96
C ILE A 452 -30.83 -14.22 26.83
N ILE A 453 -30.41 -14.68 25.65
CA ILE A 453 -31.24 -14.72 24.45
C ILE A 453 -31.37 -16.17 23.98
N SER A 454 -32.58 -16.57 23.61
CA SER A 454 -32.80 -17.87 23.00
C SER A 454 -32.39 -17.87 21.53
N VAL A 455 -31.33 -18.62 21.21
CA VAL A 455 -30.78 -18.81 19.86
C VAL A 455 -30.92 -20.29 19.49
N ALA A 456 -31.67 -20.57 18.42
CA ALA A 456 -31.98 -21.95 17.99
C ALA A 456 -32.45 -22.89 19.12
N GLY A 457 -33.22 -22.36 20.08
CA GLY A 457 -33.73 -23.10 21.24
C GLY A 457 -32.73 -23.31 22.38
N ARG A 458 -31.58 -22.64 22.37
CA ARG A 458 -30.58 -22.64 23.44
C ARG A 458 -30.43 -21.24 24.02
N ASP A 459 -30.25 -21.17 25.33
CA ASP A 459 -29.97 -19.90 26.01
C ASP A 459 -28.51 -19.51 25.80
N VAL A 460 -28.28 -18.36 25.16
CA VAL A 460 -26.96 -17.80 24.87
C VAL A 460 -26.83 -16.45 25.55
N ARG A 461 -25.69 -16.24 26.21
CA ARG A 461 -25.35 -14.95 26.80
C ARG A 461 -24.84 -14.01 25.71
N VAL A 462 -25.29 -12.77 25.75
CA VAL A 462 -24.80 -11.72 24.86
C VAL A 462 -24.36 -10.50 25.64
N ALA A 463 -23.36 -9.81 25.11
CA ALA A 463 -22.91 -8.50 25.55
C ALA A 463 -22.88 -7.54 24.36
N THR A 464 -22.93 -6.23 24.60
CA THR A 464 -22.67 -5.25 23.54
C THR A 464 -21.16 -5.13 23.29
N VAL A 465 -20.77 -4.71 22.09
CA VAL A 465 -19.37 -4.34 21.80
C VAL A 465 -18.88 -3.22 22.72
N TYR A 466 -19.75 -2.28 23.10
CA TYR A 466 -19.44 -1.22 24.06
C TYR A 466 -19.03 -1.77 25.43
N ASP A 467 -19.82 -2.70 25.98
CA ASP A 467 -19.56 -3.35 27.26
C ASP A 467 -18.23 -4.12 27.18
N LEU A 468 -18.03 -4.91 26.12
CA LEU A 468 -16.78 -5.64 25.85
C LEU A 468 -15.57 -4.71 25.73
N THR A 469 -15.74 -3.54 25.11
CA THR A 469 -14.68 -2.55 24.96
C THR A 469 -14.30 -1.94 26.30
N LEU A 470 -15.27 -1.51 27.11
CA LEU A 470 -14.99 -1.00 28.46
C LEU A 470 -14.30 -2.03 29.34
N ALA A 471 -14.74 -3.30 29.27
CA ALA A 471 -14.09 -4.40 29.93
C ALA A 471 -12.67 -4.59 29.40
N ASN A 472 -12.42 -4.58 28.09
CA ASN A 472 -11.08 -4.72 27.50
C ASN A 472 -10.11 -3.61 27.92
N TYR A 473 -10.57 -2.37 28.04
CA TYR A 473 -9.76 -1.26 28.54
C TYR A 473 -9.62 -1.22 30.07
N GLY A 474 -10.29 -2.12 30.80
CA GLY A 474 -10.22 -2.17 32.26
C GLY A 474 -10.88 -0.97 32.92
N VAL A 475 -11.99 -0.47 32.38
CA VAL A 475 -12.72 0.66 32.96
C VAL A 475 -13.66 0.13 34.04
N ASP A 476 -13.52 0.64 35.28
CA ASP A 476 -14.43 0.27 36.37
C ASP A 476 -15.83 0.87 36.17
N ARG A 477 -16.83 0.03 36.43
CA ARG A 477 -18.26 0.32 36.25
C ARG A 477 -19.10 -0.11 37.45
N GLY A 478 -18.46 -0.46 38.57
CA GLY A 478 -19.12 -0.93 39.78
C GLY A 478 -19.60 -2.38 39.73
N LEU A 479 -19.07 -3.19 38.80
CA LEU A 479 -19.41 -4.62 38.66
C LEU A 479 -18.51 -5.55 39.50
N GLY A 480 -17.45 -5.03 40.10
CA GLY A 480 -16.43 -5.81 40.80
C GLY A 480 -15.70 -6.79 39.87
N GLY A 481 -15.02 -7.77 40.47
CA GLY A 481 -14.25 -8.79 39.76
C GLY A 481 -12.74 -8.51 39.73
N PRO A 482 -11.93 -9.49 39.29
CA PRO A 482 -10.48 -9.33 39.17
C PRO A 482 -10.10 -8.42 37.98
N ASN A 483 -8.84 -7.96 37.95
CA ASN A 483 -8.25 -7.19 36.84
C ASN A 483 -8.94 -5.85 36.51
N ILE A 484 -9.52 -5.18 37.52
CA ILE A 484 -10.10 -3.84 37.44
C ILE A 484 -9.26 -2.86 38.28
N PRO A 485 -8.78 -1.75 37.71
CA PRO A 485 -8.04 -0.72 38.44
C PRO A 485 -8.98 0.14 39.28
N THR A 486 -8.47 0.57 40.44
CA THR A 486 -9.09 1.60 41.29
C THR A 486 -8.62 3.01 40.93
N SER A 487 -7.45 3.13 40.30
CA SER A 487 -6.86 4.40 39.88
C SER A 487 -6.00 4.26 38.63
N TYR A 488 -5.63 5.38 38.01
CA TYR A 488 -4.67 5.38 36.89
C TYR A 488 -3.25 4.98 37.30
N ASP A 489 -2.95 4.95 38.60
CA ASP A 489 -1.65 4.59 39.15
C ASP A 489 -1.46 3.08 39.36
N ASP A 490 -2.52 2.30 39.19
CA ASP A 490 -2.52 0.86 39.36
C ASP A 490 -1.90 0.17 38.13
N ASP A 491 -0.94 -0.73 38.33
CA ASP A 491 -0.35 -1.57 37.26
C ASP A 491 -1.35 -2.67 36.86
N VAL A 492 -2.39 -2.28 36.14
CA VAL A 492 -3.41 -3.15 35.57
C VAL A 492 -3.40 -2.94 34.05
N PRO A 493 -3.54 -3.99 33.22
CA PRO A 493 -3.45 -3.86 31.78
C PRO A 493 -4.28 -2.71 31.21
N TYR A 494 -3.57 -1.84 30.48
CA TYR A 494 -4.05 -0.64 29.79
C TYR A 494 -4.33 0.60 30.64
N THR A 495 -3.89 0.65 31.90
CA THR A 495 -3.85 1.93 32.65
C THR A 495 -2.64 2.80 32.22
N PRO A 496 -2.64 4.10 32.57
CA PRO A 496 -1.46 4.95 32.40
C PRO A 496 -0.20 4.43 33.13
N ALA A 497 -0.32 3.88 34.34
CA ALA A 497 0.82 3.27 35.06
C ALA A 497 1.38 2.04 34.34
N TRP A 498 0.50 1.18 33.82
CA TRP A 498 0.89 0.04 33.00
C TRP A 498 1.60 0.50 31.72
N ALA A 499 1.05 1.49 31.00
CA ALA A 499 1.68 1.95 29.75
C ALA A 499 3.05 2.61 29.99
N GLU A 500 3.23 3.34 31.09
CA GLU A 500 4.53 3.93 31.46
C GLU A 500 5.63 2.85 31.56
N LYS A 501 5.31 1.68 32.12
CA LYS A 501 6.22 0.53 32.19
C LYS A 501 6.58 -0.03 30.81
N HIS A 502 5.60 -0.15 29.91
CA HIS A 502 5.82 -0.75 28.58
C HIS A 502 6.47 0.20 27.58
N CYS A 503 6.02 1.45 27.52
CA CYS A 503 6.47 2.41 26.51
C CYS A 503 7.45 3.47 27.04
N GLY A 504 7.57 3.66 28.35
CA GLY A 504 8.48 4.63 28.97
C GLY A 504 7.98 6.08 28.97
N VAL A 505 6.77 6.36 28.47
CA VAL A 505 6.17 7.70 28.53
C VAL A 505 5.59 7.94 29.93
N PRO A 506 5.88 9.08 30.59
CA PRO A 506 5.35 9.38 31.90
C PRO A 506 3.82 9.36 31.93
N ARG A 507 3.22 8.64 32.88
CA ARG A 507 1.77 8.48 33.03
C ARG A 507 1.02 9.81 33.12
N ALA A 508 1.63 10.82 33.72
CA ALA A 508 1.07 12.16 33.84
C ALA A 508 0.89 12.83 32.46
N ASP A 509 1.84 12.62 31.53
CA ASP A 509 1.76 13.15 30.17
C ASP A 509 0.72 12.39 29.35
N ILE A 510 0.63 11.06 29.52
CA ILE A 510 -0.41 10.21 28.92
C ILE A 510 -1.80 10.74 29.31
N ILE A 511 -2.04 10.92 30.61
CA ILE A 511 -3.32 11.41 31.15
C ILE A 511 -3.62 12.82 30.62
N THR A 512 -2.64 13.72 30.64
CA THR A 512 -2.80 15.11 30.19
C THR A 512 -3.20 15.17 28.73
N VAL A 513 -2.43 14.52 27.85
CA VAL A 513 -2.68 14.55 26.40
C VAL A 513 -4.00 13.86 26.06
N ALA A 514 -4.32 12.72 26.68
CA ALA A 514 -5.59 12.02 26.45
C ALA A 514 -6.80 12.88 26.83
N ARG A 515 -6.73 13.53 27.99
CA ARG A 515 -7.81 14.40 28.48
C ARG A 515 -7.99 15.63 27.60
N GLU A 516 -6.90 16.32 27.24
CA GLU A 516 -6.97 17.50 26.36
C GLU A 516 -7.46 17.13 24.95
N PHE A 517 -7.04 15.99 24.41
CA PHE A 517 -7.47 15.50 23.11
C PHE A 517 -8.99 15.27 23.07
N ALA A 518 -9.54 14.59 24.08
CA ALA A 518 -10.97 14.32 24.18
C ALA A 518 -11.78 15.58 24.53
N ASP A 519 -11.31 16.41 25.46
CA ASP A 519 -11.97 17.67 25.80
C ASP A 519 -12.07 18.62 24.59
N ASN A 520 -11.02 18.69 23.76
CA ASN A 520 -11.10 19.43 22.50
C ASN A 520 -12.16 18.85 21.56
N ALA A 521 -12.17 17.52 21.38
CA ALA A 521 -13.13 16.86 20.49
C ALA A 521 -14.57 17.06 20.96
N ASP A 522 -14.84 16.99 22.26
CA ASP A 522 -16.16 17.22 22.85
C ASP A 522 -16.64 18.66 22.56
N LYS A 523 -15.79 19.65 22.87
CA LYS A 523 -16.10 21.08 22.67
C LYS A 523 -16.30 21.46 21.20
N THR A 524 -15.56 20.82 20.31
CA THR A 524 -15.54 21.20 18.88
C THR A 524 -16.35 20.26 17.98
N HIS A 525 -16.98 19.23 18.56
CA HIS A 525 -17.69 18.18 17.85
C HIS A 525 -16.77 17.47 16.84
N GLY A 526 -15.66 16.93 17.36
CA GLY A 526 -14.80 15.99 16.66
C GLY A 526 -13.54 16.59 16.01
N LYS A 527 -13.16 17.86 16.25
CA LYS A 527 -11.99 18.50 15.60
C LYS A 527 -10.65 18.19 16.24
N SER A 528 -10.47 16.94 16.67
CA SER A 528 -9.19 16.35 17.07
C SER A 528 -8.73 15.37 15.99
N MET A 529 -7.48 15.51 15.53
CA MET A 529 -6.94 14.72 14.42
C MET A 529 -5.61 14.08 14.80
N VAL A 530 -5.35 12.89 14.25
CA VAL A 530 -4.04 12.22 14.36
C VAL A 530 -3.45 12.01 12.97
N ILE A 531 -2.32 12.69 12.70
CA ILE A 531 -1.47 12.48 11.53
C ILE A 531 -0.51 11.34 11.83
N LEU A 532 -0.56 10.27 11.05
CA LEU A 532 0.19 9.05 11.27
C LEU A 532 0.79 8.48 9.99
N GLY A 533 1.72 7.53 10.11
CA GLY A 533 2.38 6.96 8.93
C GLY A 533 3.32 5.80 9.24
N ALA A 534 4.26 5.57 8.32
CA ALA A 534 5.09 4.37 8.26
C ALA A 534 5.91 4.05 9.52
N ALA A 535 6.17 4.98 10.44
CA ALA A 535 6.85 4.65 11.70
C ALA A 535 6.02 3.72 12.59
N LEU A 536 4.69 3.77 12.45
CA LEU A 536 3.73 2.89 13.10
C LEU A 536 3.30 1.74 12.17
N ASN A 537 3.11 2.02 10.87
CA ASN A 537 2.51 1.03 9.96
C ASN A 537 3.42 -0.11 9.55
N HIS A 538 4.74 0.05 9.68
CA HIS A 538 5.72 -0.95 9.21
C HIS A 538 6.09 -2.00 10.28
N TRP A 539 5.41 -2.01 11.42
CA TRP A 539 5.53 -3.06 12.43
C TRP A 539 4.64 -4.27 12.07
N TYR A 540 5.00 -5.45 12.56
CA TYR A 540 4.22 -6.67 12.36
C TYR A 540 2.80 -6.54 12.95
N HIS A 541 2.70 -5.94 14.13
CA HIS A 541 1.43 -5.60 14.80
C HIS A 541 0.98 -4.15 14.52
N ASN A 542 1.14 -3.68 13.28
CA ASN A 542 0.69 -2.33 12.88
C ASN A 542 -0.80 -2.11 13.11
N ASP A 543 -1.61 -3.14 12.95
CA ASP A 543 -3.05 -3.14 13.12
C ASP A 543 -3.46 -2.84 14.56
N MET A 544 -2.71 -3.34 15.56
CA MET A 544 -2.95 -3.00 16.97
C MET A 544 -2.63 -1.54 17.26
N ILE A 545 -1.52 -1.04 16.72
CA ILE A 545 -1.13 0.37 16.88
C ILE A 545 -2.17 1.29 16.25
N TYR A 546 -2.56 1.01 15.00
CA TYR A 546 -3.55 1.79 14.29
C TYR A 546 -4.93 1.69 14.94
N ARG A 547 -5.40 0.50 15.32
CA ARG A 547 -6.69 0.35 16.01
C ARG A 547 -6.71 1.06 17.36
N GLY A 548 -5.60 1.13 18.10
CA GLY A 548 -5.52 1.93 19.32
C GLY A 548 -5.80 3.42 19.06
N ILE A 549 -5.16 3.98 18.03
CA ILE A 549 -5.35 5.39 17.64
C ILE A 549 -6.75 5.62 17.04
N ILE A 550 -7.21 4.72 16.17
CA ILE A 550 -8.55 4.78 15.56
C ILE A 550 -9.63 4.71 16.65
N ASN A 551 -9.45 3.87 17.67
CA ASN A 551 -10.37 3.77 18.80
C ASN A 551 -10.49 5.11 19.54
N MET A 552 -9.38 5.80 19.82
CA MET A 552 -9.43 7.14 20.42
C MET A 552 -10.26 8.11 19.57
N LEU A 553 -10.05 8.11 18.25
CA LEU A 553 -10.77 8.98 17.32
C LEU A 553 -12.26 8.65 17.25
N MET A 554 -12.63 7.37 17.20
CA MET A 554 -14.02 6.91 17.18
C MET A 554 -14.74 7.22 18.51
N MET A 555 -14.08 6.94 19.65
CA MET A 555 -14.60 7.26 20.99
C MET A 555 -14.85 8.76 21.19
N CYS A 556 -14.12 9.61 20.46
CA CYS A 556 -14.24 11.07 20.49
C CYS A 556 -15.03 11.64 19.28
N GLY A 557 -15.69 10.80 18.49
CA GLY A 557 -16.52 11.25 17.36
C GLY A 557 -15.77 11.97 16.23
N CYS A 558 -14.47 11.76 16.08
CA CYS A 558 -13.64 12.58 15.18
C CYS A 558 -13.68 12.15 13.71
N ILE A 559 -14.03 10.89 13.41
CA ILE A 559 -14.04 10.38 12.02
C ILE A 559 -15.23 10.99 11.26
N GLY A 560 -14.97 11.53 10.06
CA GLY A 560 -15.97 12.17 9.21
C GLY A 560 -16.26 13.63 9.54
N GLN A 561 -15.54 14.25 10.47
CA GLN A 561 -15.67 15.67 10.82
C GLN A 561 -14.48 16.46 10.27
N SER A 562 -14.73 17.57 9.55
CA SER A 562 -13.65 18.45 9.04
C SER A 562 -12.82 19.02 10.20
N GLY A 563 -11.50 18.84 10.12
CA GLY A 563 -10.56 19.13 11.21
C GLY A 563 -10.37 17.97 12.21
N GLY A 564 -11.04 16.85 11.98
CA GLY A 564 -11.00 15.65 12.81
C GLY A 564 -10.56 14.42 12.02
N GLY A 565 -10.15 13.39 12.77
CA GLY A 565 -10.12 12.03 12.24
C GLY A 565 -8.74 11.43 12.02
N TRP A 566 -8.72 10.34 11.27
CA TRP A 566 -7.55 9.50 11.01
C TRP A 566 -6.86 9.97 9.73
N ALA A 567 -5.65 10.52 9.87
CA ALA A 567 -4.90 11.14 8.78
C ALA A 567 -3.62 10.35 8.48
N HIS A 568 -3.78 9.20 7.83
CA HIS A 568 -2.70 8.30 7.43
C HIS A 568 -2.00 8.75 6.15
N TYR A 569 -0.68 8.95 6.21
CA TYR A 569 0.09 9.32 5.03
C TYR A 569 1.38 8.51 4.87
N VAL A 570 1.47 7.83 3.73
CA VAL A 570 2.52 6.88 3.35
C VAL A 570 2.97 7.15 1.91
N GLY A 571 2.72 6.22 0.98
CA GLY A 571 2.79 6.43 -0.47
C GLY A 571 1.57 7.14 -1.05
N GLN A 572 1.69 7.56 -2.31
CA GLN A 572 0.70 8.30 -3.10
C GLN A 572 -0.34 7.35 -3.70
N GLU A 573 -1.15 6.73 -2.85
CA GLU A 573 -2.08 5.68 -3.27
C GLU A 573 -3.28 6.24 -4.04
N LYS A 574 -3.79 7.41 -3.65
CA LYS A 574 -5.07 7.94 -4.12
C LYS A 574 -5.03 8.47 -5.55
N LEU A 575 -5.26 7.55 -6.48
CA LEU A 575 -5.60 7.86 -7.87
C LEU A 575 -7.06 8.30 -7.91
N ARG A 576 -7.29 9.61 -7.96
CA ARG A 576 -8.65 10.16 -7.84
C ARG A 576 -9.61 9.67 -8.94
N PRO A 577 -9.28 9.74 -10.25
CA PRO A 577 -10.18 9.26 -11.32
C PRO A 577 -10.16 7.72 -11.48
N GLN A 578 -10.45 7.01 -10.39
CA GLN A 578 -10.23 5.57 -10.23
C GLN A 578 -10.93 4.72 -11.30
N THR A 579 -12.23 4.96 -11.51
CA THR A 579 -13.07 4.16 -12.41
C THR A 579 -12.90 4.55 -13.88
N GLY A 580 -12.30 5.70 -14.19
CA GLY A 580 -11.85 6.01 -15.55
C GLY A 580 -10.51 5.36 -15.88
N TRP A 581 -9.63 5.20 -14.89
CA TRP A 581 -8.32 4.59 -15.06
C TRP A 581 -8.33 3.06 -15.08
N ALA A 582 -9.08 2.42 -14.17
CA ALA A 582 -9.10 0.96 -14.04
C ALA A 582 -9.41 0.22 -15.37
N PRO A 583 -10.40 0.62 -16.19
CA PRO A 583 -10.65 -0.08 -17.46
C PRO A 583 -9.51 0.03 -18.45
N LEU A 584 -8.85 1.19 -18.53
CA LEU A 584 -7.65 1.37 -19.36
C LEU A 584 -6.51 0.47 -18.85
N ALA A 585 -6.17 0.59 -17.57
CA ALA A 585 -4.98 -0.03 -16.98
C ALA A 585 -5.05 -1.55 -16.96
N PHE A 586 -6.23 -2.14 -16.80
CA PHE A 586 -6.37 -3.60 -16.72
C PHE A 586 -7.05 -4.20 -17.96
N GLY A 587 -7.24 -3.42 -19.03
CA GLY A 587 -7.87 -3.91 -20.26
C GLY A 587 -9.33 -4.35 -20.07
N LEU A 588 -10.04 -3.78 -19.09
CA LEU A 588 -11.43 -4.16 -18.74
C LEU A 588 -12.47 -3.68 -19.76
N ASP A 589 -12.03 -2.83 -20.68
CA ASP A 589 -12.73 -2.44 -21.88
C ASP A 589 -12.78 -3.58 -22.92
N TRP A 590 -11.86 -4.55 -22.84
CA TRP A 590 -11.77 -5.70 -23.75
C TRP A 590 -12.07 -7.05 -23.10
N HIS A 591 -11.51 -7.32 -21.91
CA HIS A 591 -11.65 -8.60 -21.23
C HIS A 591 -11.85 -8.40 -19.72
N ARG A 592 -12.68 -9.23 -19.09
CA ARG A 592 -12.88 -9.25 -17.64
C ARG A 592 -12.95 -10.71 -17.17
N PRO A 593 -12.34 -11.09 -16.05
CA PRO A 593 -11.45 -10.29 -15.19
C PRO A 593 -9.97 -10.30 -15.63
N PRO A 594 -9.12 -9.39 -15.10
CA PRO A 594 -7.66 -9.47 -15.21
C PRO A 594 -7.07 -10.44 -14.17
N ARG A 595 -5.75 -10.67 -14.18
CA ARG A 595 -5.03 -11.34 -13.08
C ARG A 595 -4.32 -10.33 -12.20
N GLN A 596 -4.84 -10.13 -10.99
CA GLN A 596 -4.25 -9.27 -9.96
C GLN A 596 -3.72 -10.14 -8.81
N MET A 597 -2.56 -9.81 -8.26
CA MET A 597 -1.90 -10.60 -7.22
C MET A 597 -1.41 -9.74 -6.06
N ASN A 598 -1.58 -10.23 -4.84
CA ASN A 598 -1.02 -9.60 -3.65
C ASN A 598 0.48 -9.95 -3.51
N SER A 599 1.33 -8.94 -3.68
CA SER A 599 2.76 -9.12 -3.94
C SER A 599 3.55 -9.66 -2.77
N THR A 600 3.12 -9.41 -1.52
CA THR A 600 3.80 -9.96 -0.35
C THR A 600 3.77 -11.48 -0.35
N SER A 601 2.59 -12.10 -0.55
CA SER A 601 2.47 -13.56 -0.64
C SER A 601 3.22 -14.11 -1.85
N TYR A 602 3.14 -13.41 -2.99
CA TYR A 602 3.88 -13.77 -4.20
C TYR A 602 5.40 -13.81 -3.96
N PHE A 603 5.98 -12.75 -3.40
CA PHE A 603 7.42 -12.71 -3.15
C PHE A 603 7.81 -13.64 -2.01
N TYR A 604 7.00 -13.79 -0.97
CA TYR A 604 7.24 -14.75 0.11
C TYR A 604 7.42 -16.18 -0.45
N ALA A 605 6.52 -16.61 -1.35
CA ALA A 605 6.57 -17.89 -2.03
C ALA A 605 7.74 -18.00 -3.03
N HIS A 606 7.84 -17.07 -3.98
CA HIS A 606 8.72 -17.23 -5.15
C HIS A 606 10.16 -16.75 -4.92
N THR A 607 10.41 -15.97 -3.88
CA THR A 607 11.78 -15.75 -3.37
C THR A 607 12.13 -16.72 -2.24
N SER A 608 11.27 -17.72 -2.01
CA SER A 608 11.47 -18.83 -1.08
C SER A 608 11.81 -18.41 0.35
N GLN A 609 11.35 -17.22 0.77
CA GLN A 609 11.58 -16.70 2.12
C GLN A 609 10.87 -17.54 3.18
N TRP A 610 9.77 -18.20 2.81
CA TRP A 610 9.05 -19.17 3.65
C TRP A 610 9.91 -20.35 4.11
N ARG A 611 10.94 -20.71 3.33
CA ARG A 611 11.90 -21.77 3.70
C ARG A 611 12.77 -21.38 4.89
N HIS A 612 12.79 -20.10 5.25
CA HIS A 612 13.61 -19.54 6.33
C HIS A 612 12.75 -18.90 7.43
N GLU A 613 11.45 -19.19 7.45
CA GLU A 613 10.53 -18.65 8.45
C GLU A 613 10.74 -19.31 9.82
N LYS A 614 10.90 -18.48 10.86
CA LYS A 614 11.20 -18.92 12.22
C LYS A 614 10.15 -18.48 13.24
N LEU A 615 9.25 -17.59 12.85
CA LEU A 615 8.08 -17.26 13.66
C LEU A 615 7.05 -18.39 13.49
N ALA A 616 6.78 -19.14 14.55
CA ALA A 616 5.76 -20.18 14.54
C ALA A 616 4.36 -19.56 14.73
N ALA A 617 3.34 -20.19 14.14
CA ALA A 617 1.95 -19.77 14.36
C ALA A 617 1.57 -19.85 15.85
N SER A 618 2.07 -20.86 16.57
CA SER A 618 1.83 -21.04 18.01
C SER A 618 2.28 -19.85 18.88
N GLU A 619 3.22 -19.02 18.41
CA GLU A 619 3.74 -17.87 19.16
C GLU A 619 2.83 -16.64 19.05
N ILE A 620 1.85 -16.65 18.13
CA ILE A 620 0.99 -15.49 17.84
C ILE A 620 -0.50 -15.80 17.95
N LEU A 621 -0.87 -17.03 18.32
CA LEU A 621 -2.26 -17.44 18.56
C LEU A 621 -2.79 -16.86 19.87
N SER A 622 -4.11 -16.70 19.94
CA SER A 622 -4.81 -16.46 21.20
C SER A 622 -4.63 -17.65 22.15
N PRO A 623 -4.52 -17.43 23.46
CA PRO A 623 -4.58 -18.51 24.45
C PRO A 623 -5.89 -19.33 24.37
N THR A 624 -6.95 -18.75 23.80
CA THR A 624 -8.26 -19.37 23.61
C THR A 624 -8.44 -20.11 22.28
N ALA A 625 -7.43 -20.09 21.40
CA ALA A 625 -7.51 -20.65 20.06
C ALA A 625 -7.45 -22.18 20.06
N ASN A 626 -7.88 -22.80 18.96
CA ASN A 626 -7.58 -24.21 18.73
C ASN A 626 -6.06 -24.41 18.57
N LYS A 627 -5.45 -25.17 19.49
CA LYS A 627 -4.02 -25.48 19.52
C LYS A 627 -3.50 -26.16 18.25
N ASP A 628 -4.36 -26.88 17.52
CA ASP A 628 -3.99 -27.52 16.24
C ASP A 628 -3.53 -26.52 15.17
N LEU A 629 -3.95 -25.24 15.27
CA LEU A 629 -3.50 -24.18 14.38
C LEU A 629 -2.00 -23.86 14.57
N GLY A 630 -1.45 -24.14 15.76
CA GLY A 630 -0.05 -23.88 16.08
C GLY A 630 0.93 -24.73 15.28
N ASP A 631 0.49 -25.89 14.78
CA ASP A 631 1.31 -26.80 13.98
C ASP A 631 1.53 -26.33 12.53
N TYR A 632 0.70 -25.41 12.04
CA TYR A 632 0.80 -24.92 10.67
C TYR A 632 1.94 -23.89 10.55
N ARG A 633 2.62 -23.89 9.41
CA ARG A 633 3.56 -22.82 9.06
C ARG A 633 2.81 -21.66 8.42
N LEU A 634 3.37 -20.45 8.47
CA LEU A 634 2.69 -19.25 7.96
C LEU A 634 2.31 -19.34 6.46
N ILE A 635 3.08 -20.07 5.65
CA ILE A 635 2.72 -20.32 4.25
C ILE A 635 1.49 -21.23 4.09
N ASP A 636 1.22 -22.14 5.04
CA ASP A 636 0.07 -23.04 4.99
C ASP A 636 -1.24 -22.24 5.11
N PHE A 637 -1.27 -21.21 5.95
CA PHE A 637 -2.41 -20.29 6.05
C PHE A 637 -2.64 -19.56 4.71
N ASN A 638 -1.58 -19.21 3.98
CA ASN A 638 -1.70 -18.55 2.68
C ASN A 638 -2.28 -19.49 1.61
N VAL A 639 -1.78 -20.72 1.52
CA VAL A 639 -2.31 -21.74 0.59
C VAL A 639 -3.78 -22.05 0.87
N ARG A 640 -4.14 -22.13 2.16
CA ARG A 640 -5.54 -22.26 2.61
C ARG A 640 -6.39 -21.08 2.16
N ALA A 641 -5.91 -19.86 2.38
CA ALA A 641 -6.61 -18.64 1.95
C ALA A 641 -6.80 -18.62 0.42
N GLU A 642 -5.76 -18.93 -0.35
CA GLU A 642 -5.83 -19.00 -1.82
C GLU A 642 -6.90 -19.98 -2.31
N ARG A 643 -6.87 -21.22 -1.81
CA ARG A 643 -7.84 -22.25 -2.25
C ARG A 643 -9.27 -21.99 -1.79
N MET A 644 -9.46 -21.30 -0.66
CA MET A 644 -10.79 -20.87 -0.18
C MET A 644 -11.32 -19.63 -0.92
N GLY A 645 -10.53 -19.06 -1.84
CA GLY A 645 -10.88 -17.86 -2.58
C GLY A 645 -10.67 -16.57 -1.80
N TRP A 646 -9.92 -16.59 -0.69
CA TRP A 646 -9.69 -15.41 0.12
C TRP A 646 -8.61 -14.50 -0.42
N LEU A 647 -7.54 -15.07 -0.95
CA LEU A 647 -6.43 -14.35 -1.59
C LEU A 647 -6.29 -14.82 -3.04
N PRO A 648 -5.74 -13.98 -3.94
CA PRO A 648 -5.40 -14.42 -5.28
C PRO A 648 -4.19 -15.37 -5.27
N SER A 649 -4.07 -16.15 -6.34
CA SER A 649 -2.91 -17.01 -6.63
C SER A 649 -2.17 -16.52 -7.87
N ALA A 650 -0.83 -16.61 -7.87
CA ALA A 650 -0.01 -16.39 -9.05
C ALA A 650 1.33 -17.15 -8.96
N PRO A 651 1.61 -18.08 -9.87
CA PRO A 651 0.67 -18.66 -10.83
C PRO A 651 -0.55 -19.33 -10.16
N GLN A 652 -1.63 -19.57 -10.89
CA GLN A 652 -2.91 -19.98 -10.30
C GLN A 652 -2.99 -21.49 -10.10
N LEU A 653 -2.77 -22.24 -11.19
CA LEU A 653 -2.92 -23.68 -11.24
C LEU A 653 -1.60 -24.33 -11.68
N ASP A 654 -1.38 -25.60 -11.32
CA ASP A 654 -0.15 -26.33 -11.64
C ASP A 654 -0.05 -26.82 -13.10
N ALA A 655 -1.05 -26.47 -13.91
CA ALA A 655 -1.11 -26.69 -15.35
C ALA A 655 -1.34 -25.37 -16.10
N ASN A 656 -0.99 -25.35 -17.39
CA ASN A 656 -1.27 -24.22 -18.26
C ASN A 656 -2.80 -24.02 -18.38
N PRO A 657 -3.36 -22.86 -17.96
CA PRO A 657 -4.81 -22.64 -17.97
C PRO A 657 -5.41 -22.65 -19.39
N LEU A 658 -4.60 -22.50 -20.43
CA LEU A 658 -5.04 -22.66 -21.82
C LEU A 658 -5.31 -24.12 -22.19
N GLU A 659 -4.49 -25.05 -21.67
CA GLU A 659 -4.63 -26.48 -21.94
C GLU A 659 -5.79 -27.11 -21.14
N ILE A 660 -6.11 -26.56 -19.96
CA ILE A 660 -7.27 -26.99 -19.16
C ILE A 660 -8.56 -26.80 -19.96
N THR A 661 -8.72 -25.64 -20.62
CA THR A 661 -9.93 -25.38 -21.42
C THR A 661 -10.01 -26.28 -22.66
N LYS A 662 -8.87 -26.62 -23.28
CA LYS A 662 -8.82 -27.57 -24.40
C LYS A 662 -9.18 -28.99 -23.95
N ALA A 663 -8.69 -29.41 -22.79
CA ALA A 663 -9.02 -30.72 -22.21
C ALA A 663 -10.52 -30.81 -21.87
N ALA A 664 -11.10 -29.74 -21.32
CA ALA A 664 -12.54 -29.66 -21.06
C ALA A 664 -13.37 -29.72 -22.35
N ASP A 665 -12.99 -28.94 -23.37
CA ASP A 665 -13.63 -28.97 -24.69
C ASP A 665 -13.55 -30.38 -25.33
N ALA A 666 -12.40 -31.06 -25.22
CA ALA A 666 -12.22 -32.44 -25.71
C ALA A 666 -13.05 -33.47 -24.93
N ALA A 667 -13.30 -33.23 -23.64
CA ALA A 667 -14.17 -34.06 -22.81
C ALA A 667 -15.67 -33.73 -22.98
N GLY A 668 -16.02 -32.64 -23.66
CA GLY A 668 -17.40 -32.17 -23.80
C GLY A 668 -18.00 -31.63 -22.49
N ILE A 669 -17.16 -31.12 -21.58
CA ILE A 669 -17.56 -30.59 -20.26
C ILE A 669 -17.26 -29.10 -20.21
N ASP A 670 -18.10 -28.32 -19.53
CA ASP A 670 -17.83 -26.90 -19.25
C ASP A 670 -16.45 -26.73 -18.55
N PRO A 671 -15.58 -25.79 -18.98
CA PRO A 671 -14.23 -25.67 -18.41
C PRO A 671 -14.18 -25.39 -16.91
N VAL A 672 -15.15 -24.67 -16.35
CA VAL A 672 -15.21 -24.40 -14.91
C VAL A 672 -15.59 -25.68 -14.17
N LYS A 673 -16.63 -26.37 -14.62
CA LYS A 673 -17.04 -27.67 -14.05
C LYS A 673 -15.89 -28.68 -14.13
N TYR A 674 -15.23 -28.80 -15.29
CA TYR A 674 -14.09 -29.67 -15.48
C TYR A 674 -12.97 -29.35 -14.49
N ALA A 675 -12.58 -28.07 -14.36
CA ALA A 675 -11.53 -27.67 -13.43
C ALA A 675 -11.89 -27.99 -11.96
N VAL A 676 -13.13 -27.74 -11.54
CA VAL A 676 -13.59 -28.09 -10.18
C VAL A 676 -13.52 -29.60 -9.94
N GLU A 677 -13.99 -30.43 -10.88
CA GLU A 677 -13.91 -31.89 -10.78
C GLU A 677 -12.45 -32.41 -10.73
N GLN A 678 -11.55 -31.82 -11.53
CA GLN A 678 -10.13 -32.17 -11.50
C GLN A 678 -9.44 -31.72 -10.20
N ILE A 679 -9.83 -30.57 -9.65
CA ILE A 679 -9.32 -30.07 -8.36
C ILE A 679 -9.80 -30.96 -7.21
N GLN A 680 -11.09 -31.31 -7.19
CA GLN A 680 -11.67 -32.20 -6.18
C GLN A 680 -11.05 -33.59 -6.18
N SER A 681 -10.75 -34.13 -7.37
CA SER A 681 -10.08 -35.43 -7.50
C SER A 681 -8.57 -35.37 -7.23
N GLY A 682 -7.99 -34.16 -7.14
CA GLY A 682 -6.55 -33.93 -6.95
C GLY A 682 -5.69 -34.10 -8.21
N ALA A 683 -6.32 -34.27 -9.39
CA ALA A 683 -5.65 -34.36 -10.68
C ALA A 683 -5.13 -33.00 -11.18
N LEU A 684 -5.76 -31.91 -10.76
CA LEU A 684 -5.34 -30.53 -10.95
C LEU A 684 -5.14 -29.89 -9.57
N LYS A 685 -4.07 -29.11 -9.39
CA LYS A 685 -3.77 -28.49 -8.09
C LYS A 685 -3.58 -26.99 -8.21
N PHE A 686 -3.73 -26.30 -7.09
CA PHE A 686 -3.27 -24.91 -6.99
C PHE A 686 -1.75 -24.87 -7.06
N ALA A 687 -1.18 -23.94 -7.82
CA ALA A 687 0.26 -23.86 -8.03
C ALA A 687 1.02 -23.56 -6.72
N CYS A 688 0.38 -22.88 -5.77
CA CYS A 688 0.94 -22.54 -4.47
C CYS A 688 1.17 -23.75 -3.55
N GLU A 689 0.61 -24.93 -3.87
CA GLU A 689 0.91 -26.18 -3.15
C GLU A 689 2.34 -26.70 -3.45
N ASP A 690 2.98 -26.26 -4.54
CA ASP A 690 4.36 -26.63 -4.88
C ASP A 690 5.07 -25.47 -5.63
N PRO A 691 5.44 -24.38 -4.93
CA PRO A 691 6.01 -23.17 -5.54
C PRO A 691 7.46 -23.32 -6.00
N ASP A 692 8.10 -24.46 -5.72
CA ASP A 692 9.43 -24.81 -6.21
C ASP A 692 9.37 -25.74 -7.44
N ASN A 693 8.18 -26.21 -7.84
CA ASN A 693 8.00 -26.92 -9.10
C ASN A 693 8.35 -26.02 -10.30
N PRO A 694 9.14 -26.50 -11.28
CA PRO A 694 9.43 -25.76 -12.52
C PRO A 694 8.20 -25.34 -13.33
N LYS A 695 7.05 -25.97 -13.11
CA LYS A 695 5.78 -25.53 -13.71
C LYS A 695 5.16 -24.35 -12.98
N ASN A 696 5.46 -24.14 -11.69
CA ASN A 696 4.67 -23.29 -10.77
C ASN A 696 5.34 -21.97 -10.37
N PHE A 697 6.55 -21.69 -10.84
CA PHE A 697 7.19 -20.41 -10.58
C PHE A 697 7.10 -19.45 -11.78
N PRO A 698 7.17 -18.13 -11.54
CA PRO A 698 7.24 -17.14 -12.60
C PRO A 698 8.52 -17.26 -13.43
N ARG A 699 8.42 -16.97 -14.73
CA ARG A 699 9.54 -17.06 -15.67
C ARG A 699 9.94 -15.70 -16.23
N ASN A 700 8.97 -14.87 -16.58
CA ASN A 700 9.25 -13.53 -17.09
C ASN A 700 8.74 -12.48 -16.11
N MET A 701 9.58 -11.50 -15.79
CA MET A 701 9.22 -10.39 -14.92
C MET A 701 9.54 -9.05 -15.58
N PHE A 702 8.59 -8.14 -15.52
CA PHE A 702 8.75 -6.74 -15.91
C PHE A 702 8.72 -5.85 -14.67
N VAL A 703 9.70 -4.97 -14.56
CA VAL A 703 9.77 -3.97 -13.49
C VAL A 703 9.87 -2.59 -14.13
N TRP A 704 8.89 -1.73 -13.88
CA TRP A 704 8.91 -0.34 -14.36
C TRP A 704 8.38 0.60 -13.30
N ARG A 705 8.91 1.83 -13.26
CA ARG A 705 8.59 2.84 -12.24
C ARG A 705 8.88 2.35 -10.81
N SER A 706 9.78 1.38 -10.69
CA SER A 706 10.13 0.69 -9.46
C SER A 706 11.60 0.34 -9.46
N ASN A 707 12.23 0.46 -8.29
CA ASN A 707 13.53 -0.13 -8.01
C ASN A 707 13.34 -1.26 -6.99
N LEU A 708 12.66 -2.34 -7.40
CA LEU A 708 12.32 -3.47 -6.54
C LEU A 708 13.54 -4.01 -5.80
N LEU A 709 14.63 -4.30 -6.52
CA LEU A 709 15.84 -4.92 -5.95
C LEU A 709 16.72 -3.94 -5.17
N GLY A 710 16.53 -2.62 -5.31
CA GLY A 710 17.30 -1.60 -4.58
C GLY A 710 16.55 -0.90 -3.46
N SER A 711 15.23 -1.12 -3.36
CA SER A 711 14.35 -0.30 -2.54
C SER A 711 13.31 -1.11 -1.79
N SER A 712 12.33 -1.71 -2.46
CA SER A 712 11.15 -2.31 -1.80
C SER A 712 11.25 -3.81 -1.55
N GLY A 713 12.23 -4.49 -2.14
CA GLY A 713 12.54 -5.91 -2.03
C GLY A 713 12.97 -6.36 -0.64
N LYS A 714 12.04 -6.59 0.31
CA LYS A 714 12.36 -7.20 1.62
C LYS A 714 12.95 -8.58 1.42
N GLY A 715 14.05 -8.88 2.10
CA GLY A 715 14.80 -10.09 1.83
C GLY A 715 15.59 -10.03 0.52
N HIS A 716 16.35 -8.94 0.30
CA HIS A 716 17.10 -8.71 -0.94
C HIS A 716 17.94 -9.93 -1.36
N GLU A 717 18.66 -10.55 -0.42
CA GLU A 717 19.52 -11.71 -0.73
C GLU A 717 18.71 -12.93 -1.21
N TYR A 718 17.47 -13.08 -0.74
CA TYR A 718 16.56 -14.14 -1.17
C TYR A 718 16.05 -13.93 -2.61
N PHE A 719 15.80 -12.67 -3.01
CA PHE A 719 15.58 -12.34 -4.42
C PHE A 719 16.78 -12.73 -5.29
N LEU A 720 17.99 -12.41 -4.84
CA LEU A 720 19.20 -12.72 -5.59
C LEU A 720 19.41 -14.24 -5.75
N LYS A 721 19.20 -15.00 -4.67
CA LYS A 721 19.33 -16.47 -4.66
C LYS A 721 18.25 -17.16 -5.49
N TYR A 722 16.99 -17.04 -5.07
CA TYR A 722 15.92 -17.90 -5.56
C TYR A 722 15.29 -17.38 -6.85
N LEU A 723 15.12 -16.07 -6.98
CA LEU A 723 14.48 -15.48 -8.16
C LEU A 723 15.50 -15.30 -9.30
N LEU A 724 16.69 -14.75 -9.00
CA LEU A 724 17.68 -14.38 -10.01
C LEU A 724 18.72 -15.46 -10.29
N GLY A 725 19.09 -16.28 -9.30
CA GLY A 725 20.12 -17.32 -9.44
C GLY A 725 21.52 -16.73 -9.57
N THR A 726 21.80 -15.65 -8.84
CA THR A 726 23.09 -14.95 -8.84
C THR A 726 23.76 -15.00 -7.45
N GLN A 727 24.96 -14.42 -7.38
CA GLN A 727 25.69 -14.23 -6.13
C GLN A 727 24.82 -13.52 -5.09
N ASN A 728 24.73 -14.11 -3.90
CA ASN A 728 23.89 -13.66 -2.80
C ASN A 728 24.61 -13.86 -1.46
N ALA A 729 24.12 -13.20 -0.42
CA ALA A 729 24.64 -13.29 0.93
C ALA A 729 23.60 -13.82 1.93
N VAL A 730 22.76 -14.80 1.57
CA VAL A 730 21.92 -15.49 2.58
C VAL A 730 22.84 -16.27 3.53
N LEU A 731 22.81 -15.95 4.83
CA LEU A 731 23.75 -16.49 5.82
C LEU A 731 23.16 -17.59 6.70
N GLY A 732 21.84 -17.55 6.93
CA GLY A 732 21.14 -18.52 7.75
C GLY A 732 20.77 -19.80 6.99
N PRO A 733 20.73 -20.95 7.69
CA PRO A 733 20.19 -22.18 7.13
C PRO A 733 18.69 -22.07 6.85
N ASP A 734 18.17 -22.96 6.01
CA ASP A 734 16.72 -23.13 5.82
C ASP A 734 16.11 -24.11 6.86
N LEU A 735 14.78 -24.22 6.91
CA LEU A 735 14.09 -25.08 7.88
C LEU A 735 14.52 -26.55 7.79
N GLY A 736 14.82 -27.04 6.59
CA GLY A 736 15.25 -28.42 6.38
C GLY A 736 16.64 -28.67 6.98
N GLU A 737 17.57 -27.73 6.78
CA GLU A 737 18.91 -27.77 7.38
C GLU A 737 18.88 -27.63 8.90
N LEU A 738 17.88 -26.91 9.44
CA LEU A 738 17.67 -26.78 10.89
C LEU A 738 16.99 -28.01 11.53
N GLY A 739 16.42 -28.91 10.73
CA GLY A 739 15.60 -30.02 11.24
C GLY A 739 14.27 -29.56 11.85
N GLU A 740 13.80 -28.37 11.47
CA GLU A 740 12.55 -27.77 11.92
C GLU A 740 11.34 -28.39 11.21
N ALA A 741 10.14 -28.25 11.80
CA ALA A 741 8.92 -28.75 11.16
C ALA A 741 8.69 -28.08 9.79
N LYS A 742 8.40 -28.89 8.78
CA LYS A 742 8.11 -28.46 7.40
C LYS A 742 6.63 -28.05 7.28
N PRO A 743 6.24 -27.23 6.27
CA PRO A 743 4.83 -26.92 6.02
C PRO A 743 3.99 -28.17 5.75
N LYS A 744 2.69 -28.10 6.09
CA LYS A 744 1.74 -29.20 5.89
C LYS A 744 0.99 -29.12 4.54
N GLU A 745 0.88 -27.93 3.97
CA GLU A 745 0.10 -27.65 2.74
C GLU A 745 1.00 -27.40 1.51
N VAL A 746 2.32 -27.29 1.71
CA VAL A 746 3.30 -27.01 0.65
C VAL A 746 4.30 -28.15 0.54
N VAL A 747 4.57 -28.59 -0.69
CA VAL A 747 5.59 -29.59 -0.98
C VAL A 747 6.97 -29.04 -0.64
N TRP A 748 7.71 -29.76 0.22
CA TRP A 748 9.09 -29.43 0.55
C TRP A 748 10.07 -30.18 -0.36
N HIS A 749 10.89 -29.42 -1.08
CA HIS A 749 12.08 -29.94 -1.75
C HIS A 749 13.33 -29.61 -0.93
N ASP A 750 14.19 -30.59 -0.63
CA ASP A 750 15.39 -30.37 0.19
C ASP A 750 16.34 -29.35 -0.44
N LYS A 751 16.33 -29.22 -1.77
CA LYS A 751 16.97 -28.11 -2.48
C LYS A 751 15.90 -27.27 -3.15
N GLY A 752 15.70 -26.05 -2.65
CA GLY A 752 14.78 -25.09 -3.26
C GLY A 752 15.21 -24.69 -4.68
N ALA A 753 14.26 -24.31 -5.53
CA ALA A 753 14.55 -23.89 -6.90
C ALA A 753 15.22 -22.51 -6.92
N GLU A 754 16.35 -22.40 -7.60
CA GLU A 754 17.11 -21.15 -7.77
C GLU A 754 17.06 -20.64 -9.22
N GLY A 755 17.19 -19.32 -9.39
CA GLY A 755 17.17 -18.70 -10.73
C GLY A 755 15.84 -18.88 -11.48
N LYS A 756 14.72 -18.83 -10.74
CA LYS A 756 13.36 -19.05 -11.27
C LYS A 756 13.04 -18.18 -12.50
N LEU A 757 13.47 -16.91 -12.52
CA LEU A 757 13.24 -16.04 -13.67
C LEU A 757 14.15 -16.34 -14.85
N ASP A 758 13.53 -16.66 -15.98
CA ASP A 758 14.13 -16.76 -17.30
C ASP A 758 14.44 -15.37 -17.87
N LEU A 759 13.56 -14.38 -17.69
CA LEU A 759 13.79 -13.03 -18.19
C LEU A 759 13.38 -11.96 -17.17
N LEU A 760 14.29 -11.04 -16.86
CA LEU A 760 14.03 -9.82 -16.11
C LEU A 760 14.23 -8.59 -17.00
N VAL A 761 13.14 -7.86 -17.26
CA VAL A 761 13.13 -6.62 -18.05
C VAL A 761 12.85 -5.44 -17.12
N THR A 762 13.67 -4.39 -17.22
CA THR A 762 13.47 -3.15 -16.44
C THR A 762 13.40 -1.92 -17.32
N LEU A 763 12.42 -1.06 -17.07
CA LEU A 763 12.29 0.25 -17.72
C LEU A 763 12.66 1.32 -16.70
N ASP A 764 13.67 2.12 -17.00
CA ASP A 764 14.14 3.18 -16.12
C ASP A 764 14.85 4.28 -16.92
N PHE A 765 14.85 5.51 -16.41
CA PHE A 765 15.64 6.61 -16.96
C PHE A 765 17.05 6.66 -16.34
N ARG A 766 17.27 6.03 -15.17
CA ARG A 766 18.58 5.94 -14.50
C ARG A 766 19.02 4.48 -14.34
N MET A 767 20.33 4.24 -14.24
CA MET A 767 20.87 2.89 -13.97
C MET A 767 20.70 2.53 -12.49
N SER A 768 19.48 2.14 -12.10
CA SER A 768 19.17 1.74 -10.73
C SER A 768 19.75 0.37 -10.36
N THR A 769 19.75 0.04 -9.07
CA THR A 769 20.13 -1.32 -8.61
C THR A 769 19.33 -2.41 -9.34
N THR A 770 18.03 -2.23 -9.59
CA THR A 770 17.24 -3.21 -10.36
C THR A 770 17.78 -3.36 -11.78
N CYS A 771 18.03 -2.25 -12.49
CA CYS A 771 18.63 -2.28 -13.83
C CYS A 771 19.95 -3.05 -13.86
N LEU A 772 20.81 -2.88 -12.84
CA LEU A 772 22.10 -3.57 -12.75
C LEU A 772 21.96 -5.10 -12.75
N TYR A 773 20.88 -5.60 -12.16
CA TYR A 773 20.57 -7.03 -12.04
C TYR A 773 19.66 -7.58 -13.16
N SER A 774 19.10 -6.73 -14.02
CA SER A 774 18.22 -7.15 -15.12
C SER A 774 18.97 -7.78 -16.28
N ASP A 775 18.25 -8.53 -17.12
CA ASP A 775 18.78 -9.05 -18.38
C ASP A 775 18.71 -7.99 -19.47
N ILE A 776 17.58 -7.27 -19.53
CA ILE A 776 17.31 -6.17 -20.47
C ILE A 776 16.93 -4.91 -19.68
N VAL A 777 17.53 -3.78 -20.04
CA VAL A 777 17.19 -2.45 -19.54
C VAL A 777 16.71 -1.60 -20.72
N LEU A 778 15.52 -1.04 -20.60
CA LEU A 778 14.89 -0.20 -21.62
C LEU A 778 14.92 1.26 -21.17
N PRO A 779 15.42 2.21 -21.99
CA PRO A 779 15.52 3.61 -21.62
C PRO A 779 14.12 4.25 -21.62
N SER A 780 13.59 4.52 -20.44
CA SER A 780 12.32 5.25 -20.29
C SER A 780 12.54 6.76 -20.33
N SER A 781 11.58 7.51 -20.87
CA SER A 781 11.56 8.97 -20.81
C SER A 781 11.52 9.47 -19.36
N THR A 782 12.24 10.55 -19.07
CA THR A 782 12.08 11.27 -17.80
C THR A 782 10.70 11.94 -17.73
N TRP A 783 10.31 12.42 -16.55
CA TRP A 783 9.02 13.09 -16.37
C TRP A 783 8.88 14.43 -17.10
N TYR A 784 9.97 14.97 -17.65
CA TYR A 784 9.98 16.21 -18.44
C TYR A 784 10.00 15.93 -19.95
N GLU A 785 9.85 14.68 -20.34
CA GLU A 785 9.95 14.18 -21.73
C GLU A 785 8.74 13.28 -22.08
N LYS A 786 7.62 13.38 -21.34
CA LYS A 786 6.40 12.59 -21.59
C LYS A 786 5.15 13.26 -21.02
N ASP A 787 4.00 12.94 -21.64
CA ASP A 787 2.67 13.32 -21.19
C ASP A 787 2.04 12.23 -20.31
N ASP A 788 1.43 12.63 -19.19
CA ASP A 788 0.72 11.75 -18.24
C ASP A 788 -0.10 12.59 -17.23
N LEU A 789 -0.79 11.95 -16.28
CA LEU A 789 -1.57 12.58 -15.20
C LEU A 789 -1.05 12.20 -13.81
N ASN A 790 -1.25 13.09 -12.83
CA ASN A 790 -0.87 12.91 -11.43
C ASN A 790 -1.96 13.46 -10.47
N THR A 791 -2.24 12.71 -9.40
CA THR A 791 -3.10 13.10 -8.26
C THR A 791 -2.54 12.58 -6.96
N SER A 792 -2.98 13.12 -5.81
CA SER A 792 -2.65 12.57 -4.49
C SER A 792 -3.78 12.81 -3.48
N ASP A 793 -3.69 12.06 -2.39
CA ASP A 793 -4.34 12.24 -1.09
C ASP A 793 -4.27 13.68 -0.58
N MET A 794 -3.09 14.31 -0.68
CA MET A 794 -2.77 15.53 0.05
C MET A 794 -3.58 16.76 -0.39
N HIS A 795 -4.08 16.78 -1.62
CA HIS A 795 -4.82 17.90 -2.20
C HIS A 795 -5.72 17.43 -3.36
N PRO A 796 -6.77 18.18 -3.72
CA PRO A 796 -7.82 17.72 -4.63
C PRO A 796 -7.55 18.03 -6.12
N PHE A 797 -6.28 18.27 -6.48
CA PHE A 797 -5.94 18.73 -7.82
C PHE A 797 -5.43 17.59 -8.69
N ILE A 798 -5.94 17.53 -9.92
CA ILE A 798 -5.36 16.77 -11.02
C ILE A 798 -4.53 17.70 -11.92
N HIS A 799 -3.33 17.27 -12.28
CA HIS A 799 -2.40 18.01 -13.13
C HIS A 799 -1.44 17.07 -13.89
N PRO A 800 -0.80 17.53 -14.98
CA PRO A 800 -0.13 16.64 -15.90
C PRO A 800 1.37 16.53 -15.65
N LEU A 801 1.96 15.43 -16.14
CA LEU A 801 3.32 15.43 -16.67
C LEU A 801 3.23 15.92 -18.12
N SER A 802 4.23 16.68 -18.60
CA SER A 802 4.27 17.10 -20.01
C SER A 802 5.66 17.09 -20.62
N GLU A 803 5.70 16.87 -21.94
CA GLU A 803 6.91 16.88 -22.75
C GLU A 803 7.48 18.31 -22.90
N ALA A 804 8.54 18.64 -22.15
CA ALA A 804 9.26 19.91 -22.29
C ALA A 804 10.15 19.93 -23.54
N VAL A 805 10.79 18.79 -23.81
CA VAL A 805 11.55 18.47 -25.03
C VAL A 805 11.27 17.02 -25.41
N GLN A 806 11.44 16.67 -26.68
CA GLN A 806 11.29 15.29 -27.13
C GLN A 806 12.19 14.33 -26.35
N PRO A 807 11.76 13.07 -26.12
CA PRO A 807 12.58 12.04 -25.48
C PRO A 807 14.00 11.99 -26.02
N LEU A 808 14.98 12.15 -25.13
CA LEU A 808 16.39 12.23 -25.52
C LEU A 808 16.99 10.85 -25.85
N TRP A 809 18.01 10.86 -26.72
CA TRP A 809 18.67 9.67 -27.26
C TRP A 809 17.69 8.69 -27.90
N GLU A 810 17.59 7.46 -27.39
CA GLU A 810 16.62 6.45 -27.86
C GLU A 810 15.59 6.13 -26.77
N SER A 811 15.42 7.03 -25.77
CA SER A 811 14.40 6.84 -24.76
C SER A 811 12.99 6.98 -25.34
N LYS A 812 12.05 6.25 -24.75
CA LYS A 812 10.62 6.28 -25.11
C LYS A 812 9.79 6.35 -23.83
N SER A 813 8.60 6.95 -23.89
CA SER A 813 7.68 6.90 -22.75
C SER A 813 7.27 5.46 -22.47
N ASP A 814 6.90 5.14 -21.22
CA ASP A 814 6.48 3.78 -20.86
C ASP A 814 5.30 3.29 -21.75
N TRP A 815 4.40 4.20 -22.13
CA TRP A 815 3.32 3.94 -23.10
C TRP A 815 3.86 3.48 -24.46
N GLU A 816 4.79 4.22 -25.05
CA GLU A 816 5.39 3.87 -26.34
C GLU A 816 6.24 2.59 -26.28
N ILE A 817 6.89 2.32 -25.14
CA ILE A 817 7.64 1.07 -24.93
C ILE A 817 6.69 -0.12 -24.98
N TYR A 818 5.63 -0.12 -24.17
CA TYR A 818 4.68 -1.24 -24.13
C TYR A 818 3.84 -1.34 -25.40
N LYS A 819 3.51 -0.22 -26.06
CA LYS A 819 2.89 -0.23 -27.39
C LYS A 819 3.79 -0.91 -28.42
N THR A 820 5.10 -0.64 -28.40
CA THR A 820 6.09 -1.31 -29.27
C THR A 820 6.18 -2.81 -28.96
N ILE A 821 6.20 -3.19 -27.66
CA ILE A 821 6.21 -4.59 -27.24
C ILE A 821 4.93 -5.31 -27.67
N ALA A 822 3.75 -4.69 -27.46
CA ALA A 822 2.46 -5.25 -27.84
C ALA A 822 2.38 -5.49 -29.35
N LYS A 823 2.91 -4.58 -30.17
CA LYS A 823 3.01 -4.75 -31.63
C LYS A 823 3.84 -5.96 -32.01
N LYS A 824 5.07 -6.05 -31.50
CA LYS A 824 5.97 -7.17 -31.81
C LYS A 824 5.43 -8.50 -31.25
N PHE A 825 4.81 -8.46 -30.08
CA PHE A 825 4.12 -9.60 -29.48
C PHE A 825 2.97 -10.09 -30.37
N SER A 826 2.11 -9.20 -30.85
CA SER A 826 1.02 -9.53 -31.77
C SER A 826 1.50 -10.26 -33.03
N GLU A 827 2.58 -9.77 -33.64
CA GLU A 827 3.17 -10.38 -34.85
C GLU A 827 3.61 -11.84 -34.62
N ILE A 828 4.32 -12.10 -33.51
CA ILE A 828 4.80 -13.45 -33.17
C ILE A 828 3.64 -14.33 -32.66
N ALA A 829 2.79 -13.79 -31.77
CA ALA A 829 1.72 -14.54 -31.15
C ALA A 829 0.63 -14.98 -32.13
N ALA A 830 0.39 -14.23 -33.21
CA ALA A 830 -0.51 -14.65 -34.28
C ALA A 830 -0.13 -16.02 -34.87
N VAL A 831 1.17 -16.32 -34.97
CA VAL A 831 1.69 -17.58 -35.52
C VAL A 831 1.67 -18.71 -34.49
N HIS A 832 2.03 -18.41 -33.23
CA HIS A 832 2.29 -19.46 -32.22
C HIS A 832 1.17 -19.70 -31.22
N LEU A 833 0.25 -18.74 -31.02
CA LEU A 833 -0.83 -18.80 -30.03
C LEU A 833 -2.21 -18.64 -30.67
N GLY A 834 -2.40 -17.69 -31.59
CA GLY A 834 -3.72 -17.39 -32.17
C GLY A 834 -4.77 -17.04 -31.10
N THR A 835 -5.99 -17.55 -31.26
CA THR A 835 -7.09 -17.36 -30.31
C THR A 835 -7.18 -18.52 -29.33
N GLN A 836 -7.17 -18.23 -28.04
CA GLN A 836 -7.20 -19.22 -26.95
C GLN A 836 -8.29 -18.90 -25.94
N LYS A 837 -8.83 -19.93 -25.28
CA LYS A 837 -9.66 -19.80 -24.07
C LYS A 837 -8.74 -19.92 -22.86
N ASP A 838 -8.87 -19.02 -21.91
CA ASP A 838 -8.02 -18.92 -20.71
C ASP A 838 -8.88 -19.03 -19.45
N LEU A 839 -8.61 -20.01 -18.59
CA LEU A 839 -9.29 -20.14 -17.30
C LEU A 839 -8.61 -19.24 -16.27
N VAL A 840 -9.33 -18.20 -15.81
CA VAL A 840 -8.84 -17.22 -14.84
C VAL A 840 -9.53 -17.42 -13.50
N LEU A 841 -8.75 -17.52 -12.44
CA LEU A 841 -9.26 -17.54 -11.06
C LEU A 841 -9.23 -16.12 -10.49
N THR A 842 -10.31 -15.70 -9.83
CA THR A 842 -10.36 -14.47 -9.04
C THR A 842 -10.85 -14.78 -7.63
N PRO A 843 -10.24 -14.21 -6.58
CA PRO A 843 -10.72 -14.41 -5.21
C PRO A 843 -12.13 -13.80 -5.03
N LEU A 844 -12.71 -14.04 -3.88
CA LEU A 844 -13.95 -13.42 -3.40
C LEU A 844 -13.66 -11.94 -3.16
N MET A 845 -14.21 -11.11 -4.04
CA MET A 845 -13.88 -9.69 -4.12
C MET A 845 -14.76 -8.89 -3.15
N HIS A 846 -14.12 -8.02 -2.37
CA HIS A 846 -14.81 -6.93 -1.69
C HIS A 846 -15.54 -6.03 -2.70
N ASP A 847 -16.60 -5.35 -2.26
CA ASP A 847 -17.43 -4.49 -3.09
C ASP A 847 -18.10 -5.23 -4.27
N THR A 848 -18.32 -6.54 -4.08
CA THR A 848 -19.12 -7.38 -4.96
C THR A 848 -20.00 -8.31 -4.13
N PRO A 849 -21.06 -8.91 -4.70
CA PRO A 849 -21.87 -9.90 -3.96
C PRO A 849 -21.07 -11.09 -3.40
N SER A 850 -19.89 -11.40 -3.96
CA SER A 850 -19.04 -12.50 -3.48
C SER A 850 -18.35 -12.22 -2.14
N GLU A 851 -18.41 -10.98 -1.63
CA GLU A 851 -17.93 -10.67 -0.27
C GLU A 851 -18.77 -11.39 0.82
N LEU A 852 -19.98 -11.83 0.47
CA LEU A 852 -20.85 -12.66 1.31
C LEU A 852 -20.49 -14.16 1.18
N GLY A 853 -19.21 -14.49 1.42
CA GLY A 853 -18.65 -15.83 1.25
C GLY A 853 -19.09 -16.83 2.34
N GLN A 854 -18.44 -16.77 3.50
CA GLN A 854 -18.69 -17.68 4.63
C GLN A 854 -19.11 -16.91 5.89
N SER A 855 -20.38 -16.93 6.28
CA SER A 855 -20.93 -16.04 7.32
C SER A 855 -20.65 -16.45 8.77
N MET A 856 -20.59 -17.76 9.05
CA MET A 856 -20.64 -18.27 10.44
C MET A 856 -19.33 -18.87 10.96
N ALA A 857 -18.57 -19.54 10.09
CA ALA A 857 -17.34 -20.24 10.46
C ALA A 857 -16.47 -20.43 9.22
N VAL A 858 -15.17 -20.64 9.44
CA VAL A 858 -14.22 -20.96 8.37
C VAL A 858 -14.31 -22.46 8.07
N ARG A 859 -14.69 -22.81 6.84
CA ARG A 859 -14.74 -24.19 6.34
C ARG A 859 -13.87 -24.35 5.10
N ASP A 860 -13.06 -25.39 5.10
CA ASP A 860 -12.10 -25.74 4.06
C ASP A 860 -12.59 -26.92 3.24
N TRP A 861 -12.90 -26.69 1.97
CA TRP A 861 -13.40 -27.73 1.07
C TRP A 861 -12.40 -28.86 0.84
N LYS A 862 -11.09 -28.60 0.94
CA LYS A 862 -10.06 -29.63 0.77
C LYS A 862 -10.07 -30.65 1.92
N LYS A 863 -10.63 -30.27 3.07
CA LYS A 863 -10.86 -31.13 4.23
C LYS A 863 -12.23 -31.82 4.23
N GLY A 864 -13.07 -31.56 3.23
CA GLY A 864 -14.44 -32.08 3.16
C GLY A 864 -15.43 -31.38 4.11
N GLU A 865 -15.08 -30.20 4.63
CA GLU A 865 -15.93 -29.44 5.57
C GLU A 865 -17.08 -28.70 4.87
N VAL A 866 -16.93 -28.44 3.56
CA VAL A 866 -17.91 -27.79 2.68
C VAL A 866 -17.62 -28.17 1.22
N ASP A 867 -18.61 -28.04 0.35
CA ASP A 867 -18.40 -28.20 -1.11
C ASP A 867 -17.54 -27.05 -1.67
N PRO A 868 -16.67 -27.30 -2.67
CA PRO A 868 -15.92 -26.27 -3.39
C PRO A 868 -16.80 -25.59 -4.43
N ILE A 869 -17.38 -24.46 -4.04
CA ILE A 869 -18.32 -23.69 -4.85
C ILE A 869 -17.58 -22.43 -5.34
N PRO A 870 -17.24 -22.33 -6.65
CA PRO A 870 -16.59 -21.15 -7.20
C PRO A 870 -17.36 -19.87 -6.88
N GLY A 871 -16.67 -18.88 -6.32
CA GLY A 871 -17.29 -17.61 -5.95
C GLY A 871 -18.02 -17.61 -4.59
N LYS A 872 -17.87 -18.67 -3.78
CA LYS A 872 -18.38 -18.72 -2.41
C LYS A 872 -17.44 -19.36 -1.40
N THR A 873 -16.92 -20.55 -1.69
CA THR A 873 -15.99 -21.30 -0.82
C THR A 873 -14.66 -21.61 -1.49
N MET A 874 -14.50 -21.21 -2.75
CA MET A 874 -13.25 -21.23 -3.51
C MET A 874 -13.24 -20.02 -4.48
N PRO A 875 -12.11 -19.71 -5.16
CA PRO A 875 -12.06 -18.61 -6.12
C PRO A 875 -13.13 -18.74 -7.21
N THR A 876 -13.66 -17.60 -7.66
CA THR A 876 -14.46 -17.55 -8.89
C THR A 876 -13.57 -17.97 -10.06
N MET A 877 -14.12 -18.78 -10.98
CA MET A 877 -13.43 -19.19 -12.21
C MET A 877 -14.16 -18.62 -13.41
N THR A 878 -13.44 -17.94 -14.30
CA THR A 878 -14.00 -17.33 -15.52
C THR A 878 -13.17 -17.71 -16.73
N VAL A 879 -13.84 -18.13 -17.81
CA VAL A 879 -13.18 -18.36 -19.10
C VAL A 879 -13.09 -17.04 -19.87
N VAL A 880 -11.88 -16.62 -20.19
CA VAL A 880 -11.58 -15.42 -20.96
C VAL A 880 -11.04 -15.82 -22.33
N THR A 881 -11.71 -15.39 -23.41
CA THR A 881 -11.20 -15.61 -24.77
C THR A 881 -10.18 -14.54 -25.13
N ARG A 882 -8.96 -14.96 -25.46
CA ARG A 882 -7.84 -14.09 -25.84
C ARG A 882 -7.44 -14.36 -27.28
N ASP A 883 -7.68 -13.39 -28.14
CA ASP A 883 -6.99 -13.30 -29.43
C ASP A 883 -5.65 -12.61 -29.21
N TYR A 884 -4.57 -13.39 -29.23
CA TYR A 884 -3.24 -12.88 -28.98
C TYR A 884 -2.66 -12.12 -30.20
N GLY A 885 -3.10 -12.44 -31.42
CA GLY A 885 -2.68 -11.73 -32.63
C GLY A 885 -3.17 -10.29 -32.63
N ASP A 886 -4.35 -10.03 -32.06
CA ASP A 886 -4.94 -8.70 -31.96
C ASP A 886 -4.55 -7.90 -30.69
N THR A 887 -3.58 -8.36 -29.89
CA THR A 887 -3.14 -7.67 -28.66
C THR A 887 -2.83 -6.18 -28.89
N TYR A 888 -2.08 -5.84 -29.94
CA TYR A 888 -1.78 -4.45 -30.30
C TYR A 888 -3.03 -3.64 -30.64
N LYS A 889 -3.92 -4.18 -31.48
CA LYS A 889 -5.17 -3.49 -31.87
C LYS A 889 -6.08 -3.22 -30.68
N LYS A 890 -6.09 -4.13 -29.70
CA LYS A 890 -6.79 -3.94 -28.43
C LYS A 890 -6.07 -2.93 -27.53
N PHE A 891 -4.75 -2.95 -27.51
CA PHE A 891 -3.95 -2.01 -26.73
C PHE A 891 -4.24 -0.56 -27.14
N THR A 892 -4.30 -0.28 -28.45
CA THR A 892 -4.45 1.07 -29.01
C THR A 892 -5.90 1.51 -29.29
N ALA A 893 -6.89 0.84 -28.71
CA ALA A 893 -8.30 1.20 -28.86
C ALA A 893 -9.12 0.94 -27.60
N LEU A 894 -10.15 1.76 -27.35
CA LEU A 894 -11.09 1.57 -26.25
C LEU A 894 -12.09 0.47 -26.61
N GLY A 895 -12.00 -0.65 -25.90
CA GLY A 895 -12.75 -1.86 -26.18
C GLY A 895 -14.27 -1.74 -25.98
N PRO A 896 -15.04 -2.65 -26.59
CA PRO A 896 -16.50 -2.55 -26.68
C PRO A 896 -17.23 -2.87 -25.36
N LEU A 897 -16.56 -3.35 -24.31
CA LEU A 897 -17.24 -3.64 -23.04
C LEU A 897 -17.72 -2.38 -22.31
N MET A 898 -17.16 -1.21 -22.64
CA MET A 898 -17.63 0.07 -22.08
C MET A 898 -19.04 0.41 -22.52
N THR A 899 -19.44 0.10 -23.75
CA THR A 899 -20.81 0.29 -24.22
C THR A 899 -21.70 -0.91 -23.94
N LYS A 900 -21.15 -2.14 -23.97
CA LYS A 900 -21.94 -3.37 -23.76
C LYS A 900 -22.30 -3.65 -22.30
N ILE A 901 -21.38 -3.42 -21.36
CA ILE A 901 -21.56 -3.71 -19.93
C ILE A 901 -21.67 -2.42 -19.12
N GLY A 902 -21.01 -1.34 -19.54
CA GLY A 902 -20.87 -0.12 -18.75
C GLY A 902 -19.60 -0.12 -17.89
N ASN A 903 -19.55 0.85 -16.97
CA ASN A 903 -18.42 1.09 -16.09
C ASN A 903 -18.87 1.13 -14.62
N GLY A 904 -17.93 1.05 -13.68
CA GLY A 904 -18.25 1.04 -12.26
C GLY A 904 -17.06 0.71 -11.35
N GLY A 905 -17.35 0.65 -10.05
CA GLY A 905 -16.41 0.37 -8.98
C GLY A 905 -17.09 0.54 -7.62
N LYS A 906 -16.47 0.06 -6.53
CA LYS A 906 -16.98 0.22 -5.15
C LYS A 906 -18.45 -0.24 -4.97
N GLY A 907 -18.84 -1.29 -5.70
CA GLY A 907 -20.15 -1.92 -5.62
C GLY A 907 -21.28 -1.25 -6.41
N ILE A 908 -20.97 -0.23 -7.21
CA ILE A 908 -21.93 0.45 -8.09
C ILE A 908 -21.49 0.38 -9.56
N SER A 909 -22.45 0.52 -10.47
CA SER A 909 -22.23 0.55 -11.92
C SER A 909 -23.18 1.51 -12.62
N TRP A 910 -22.77 1.99 -13.80
CA TRP A 910 -23.54 2.94 -14.62
C TRP A 910 -23.26 2.74 -16.12
N ASN A 911 -24.16 3.27 -16.95
CA ASN A 911 -23.95 3.35 -18.38
C ASN A 911 -22.95 4.48 -18.72
N THR A 912 -22.01 4.21 -19.64
CA THR A 912 -21.01 5.19 -20.09
C THR A 912 -20.96 5.36 -21.61
N GLU A 913 -22.03 4.99 -22.31
CA GLU A 913 -22.08 5.01 -23.77
C GLU A 913 -21.89 6.42 -24.35
N LEU A 914 -22.50 7.42 -23.72
CA LEU A 914 -22.32 8.82 -24.10
C LEU A 914 -20.85 9.25 -24.02
N GLU A 915 -20.13 8.89 -22.95
CA GLU A 915 -18.73 9.26 -22.80
C GLU A 915 -17.84 8.52 -23.80
N VAL A 916 -18.17 7.27 -24.15
CA VAL A 916 -17.48 6.54 -25.24
C VAL A 916 -17.68 7.22 -26.59
N HIS A 917 -18.89 7.70 -26.89
CA HIS A 917 -19.17 8.45 -28.11
C HIS A 917 -18.37 9.77 -28.16
N GLN A 918 -18.38 10.54 -27.06
CA GLN A 918 -17.59 11.77 -26.97
C GLN A 918 -16.08 11.51 -27.09
N LEU A 919 -15.59 10.41 -26.53
CA LEU A 919 -14.21 9.96 -26.72
C LEU A 919 -13.91 9.60 -28.18
N ALA A 920 -14.86 9.00 -28.91
CA ALA A 920 -14.71 8.73 -30.33
C ALA A 920 -14.57 10.02 -31.17
N GLU A 921 -15.26 11.09 -30.77
CA GLU A 921 -15.11 12.41 -31.38
C GLU A 921 -13.77 13.07 -31.03
N LEU A 922 -13.30 12.91 -29.78
CA LEU A 922 -12.08 13.52 -29.28
C LEU A 922 -10.80 12.82 -29.78
N ASN A 923 -10.76 11.49 -29.69
CA ASN A 923 -9.59 10.68 -30.04
C ASN A 923 -9.64 10.17 -31.48
N TYR A 924 -10.74 10.40 -32.20
CA TYR A 924 -11.10 9.75 -33.45
C TYR A 924 -11.31 8.23 -33.30
N THR A 925 -11.82 7.61 -34.37
CA THR A 925 -12.05 6.16 -34.41
C THR A 925 -11.01 5.44 -35.25
N VAL A 926 -10.71 4.19 -34.89
CA VAL A 926 -9.82 3.32 -35.67
C VAL A 926 -10.44 3.07 -37.04
N THR A 927 -9.68 3.37 -38.09
CA THR A 927 -10.09 3.19 -39.50
C THR A 927 -9.57 1.89 -40.11
N GLU A 928 -8.52 1.30 -39.54
CA GLU A 928 -7.94 0.04 -40.00
C GLU A 928 -8.93 -1.12 -39.79
N GLU A 929 -8.96 -2.07 -40.72
CA GLU A 929 -9.81 -3.26 -40.59
C GLU A 929 -9.35 -4.16 -39.43
N GLY A 930 -10.32 -4.75 -38.74
CA GLY A 930 -10.09 -5.68 -37.63
C GLY A 930 -11.01 -5.42 -36.45
N ILE A 931 -10.70 -6.06 -35.32
CA ILE A 931 -11.55 -6.07 -34.14
C ILE A 931 -11.79 -4.68 -33.52
N SER A 932 -10.88 -3.74 -33.74
CA SER A 932 -10.95 -2.39 -33.20
C SER A 932 -11.60 -1.35 -34.12
N LYS A 933 -11.95 -1.71 -35.37
CA LYS A 933 -12.52 -0.77 -36.34
C LYS A 933 -13.77 -0.08 -35.78
N GLY A 934 -13.80 1.25 -35.88
CA GLY A 934 -14.90 2.08 -35.39
C GLY A 934 -14.85 2.38 -33.88
N LEU A 935 -13.92 1.79 -33.13
CA LEU A 935 -13.74 2.09 -31.71
C LEU A 935 -12.86 3.34 -31.51
N PRO A 936 -13.00 4.08 -30.39
CA PRO A 936 -12.12 5.20 -30.06
C PRO A 936 -10.65 4.80 -30.03
N LYS A 937 -9.77 5.63 -30.60
CA LYS A 937 -8.33 5.40 -30.57
C LYS A 937 -7.74 5.67 -29.18
N ILE A 938 -6.67 4.95 -28.87
CA ILE A 938 -5.77 5.18 -27.75
C ILE A 938 -4.34 5.06 -28.29
N GLU A 939 -3.96 5.92 -29.23
CA GLU A 939 -2.65 5.81 -29.90
C GLU A 939 -1.54 6.48 -29.08
N SER A 940 -1.84 7.63 -28.50
CA SER A 940 -0.91 8.44 -27.70
C SER A 940 -1.21 8.36 -26.20
N ALA A 941 -0.25 8.81 -25.38
CA ALA A 941 -0.48 8.96 -23.95
C ALA A 941 -1.58 10.00 -23.64
N ILE A 942 -1.74 11.03 -24.48
CA ILE A 942 -2.82 12.02 -24.34
C ILE A 942 -4.19 11.36 -24.57
N ASP A 943 -4.32 10.50 -25.59
CA ASP A 943 -5.57 9.76 -25.83
C ASP A 943 -5.94 8.91 -24.60
N ALA A 944 -4.95 8.27 -23.99
CA ALA A 944 -5.11 7.51 -22.75
C ALA A 944 -5.48 8.40 -21.56
N CYS A 945 -4.88 9.59 -21.43
CA CYS A 945 -5.28 10.59 -20.43
C CYS A 945 -6.75 11.00 -20.62
N GLU A 946 -7.19 11.26 -21.84
CA GLU A 946 -8.57 11.67 -22.12
C GLU A 946 -9.58 10.54 -21.85
N VAL A 947 -9.20 9.28 -22.08
CA VAL A 947 -9.99 8.11 -21.62
C VAL A 947 -10.20 8.15 -20.11
N ILE A 948 -9.14 8.35 -19.33
CA ILE A 948 -9.23 8.44 -17.87
C ILE A 948 -10.16 9.59 -17.46
N LEU A 949 -9.94 10.78 -18.02
CA LEU A 949 -10.66 11.99 -17.66
C LEU A 949 -12.15 11.95 -18.05
N SER A 950 -12.47 11.31 -19.18
CA SER A 950 -13.85 11.27 -19.68
C SER A 950 -14.70 10.22 -18.99
N LEU A 951 -14.12 9.10 -18.56
CA LEU A 951 -14.86 7.98 -17.97
C LEU A 951 -15.00 8.04 -16.45
N ALA A 952 -14.24 8.90 -15.76
CA ALA A 952 -14.24 9.00 -14.31
C ALA A 952 -15.24 10.04 -13.77
N PRO A 953 -15.99 9.73 -12.69
CA PRO A 953 -16.88 10.69 -12.03
C PRO A 953 -16.12 11.87 -11.40
N GLU A 954 -14.86 11.70 -11.00
CA GLU A 954 -14.06 12.77 -10.40
C GLU A 954 -13.69 13.88 -11.40
N THR A 955 -13.83 13.62 -12.70
CA THR A 955 -13.37 14.53 -13.78
C THR A 955 -14.43 14.82 -14.83
N ASN A 956 -15.59 14.15 -14.77
CA ASN A 956 -16.73 14.38 -15.65
C ASN A 956 -18.03 14.39 -14.83
N GLY A 957 -18.66 15.56 -14.73
CA GLY A 957 -19.85 15.76 -13.89
C GLY A 957 -21.07 14.92 -14.30
N HIS A 958 -21.24 14.62 -15.60
CA HIS A 958 -22.30 13.70 -16.05
C HIS A 958 -22.09 12.30 -15.46
N VAL A 959 -20.84 11.84 -15.39
CA VAL A 959 -20.50 10.55 -14.80
C VAL A 959 -20.67 10.61 -13.28
N ALA A 960 -20.30 11.72 -12.64
CA ALA A 960 -20.49 11.94 -11.21
C ALA A 960 -21.96 11.79 -10.80
N VAL A 961 -22.87 12.46 -11.51
CA VAL A 961 -24.32 12.38 -11.24
C VAL A 961 -24.82 10.95 -11.42
N LYS A 962 -24.47 10.26 -12.52
CA LYS A 962 -24.86 8.86 -12.75
C LYS A 962 -24.32 7.91 -11.68
N ALA A 963 -23.10 8.13 -11.21
CA ALA A 963 -22.49 7.31 -10.16
C ALA A 963 -23.20 7.52 -8.82
N TRP A 964 -23.50 8.77 -8.44
CA TRP A 964 -24.29 9.05 -7.24
C TRP A 964 -25.70 8.49 -7.33
N GLU A 965 -26.37 8.59 -8.49
CA GLU A 965 -27.69 8.00 -8.71
C GLU A 965 -27.67 6.46 -8.54
N ALA A 966 -26.61 5.80 -9.00
CA ALA A 966 -26.44 4.36 -8.80
C ALA A 966 -26.32 4.01 -7.31
N LEU A 967 -25.60 4.82 -6.52
CA LEU A 967 -25.52 4.63 -5.07
C LEU A 967 -26.85 4.93 -4.38
N SER A 968 -27.57 6.00 -4.79
CA SER A 968 -28.87 6.38 -4.24
C SER A 968 -29.89 5.23 -4.31
N LYS A 969 -29.82 4.40 -5.36
CA LYS A 969 -30.68 3.21 -5.48
C LYS A 969 -30.42 2.19 -4.39
N ILE A 970 -29.16 1.97 -4.03
CA ILE A 970 -28.77 1.01 -2.98
C ILE A 970 -29.15 1.56 -1.60
N THR A 971 -28.84 2.83 -1.33
CA THR A 971 -29.05 3.47 -0.02
C THR A 971 -30.51 3.84 0.23
N GLY A 972 -31.28 4.15 -0.82
CA GLY A 972 -32.63 4.72 -0.71
C GLY A 972 -32.65 6.23 -0.40
N ILE A 973 -31.49 6.88 -0.40
CA ILE A 973 -31.31 8.32 -0.13
C ILE A 973 -30.76 8.97 -1.40
N ASP A 974 -31.27 10.13 -1.79
CA ASP A 974 -30.70 10.86 -2.92
C ASP A 974 -29.33 11.46 -2.55
N HIS A 975 -28.31 11.13 -3.34
CA HIS A 975 -26.96 11.68 -3.22
C HIS A 975 -26.54 12.51 -4.45
N THR A 976 -27.42 12.68 -5.44
CA THR A 976 -27.05 13.37 -6.69
C THR A 976 -26.76 14.86 -6.49
N HIS A 977 -27.34 15.47 -5.44
CA HIS A 977 -27.05 16.87 -5.05
C HIS A 977 -25.56 17.15 -4.82
N LEU A 978 -24.77 16.12 -4.50
CA LEU A 978 -23.32 16.24 -4.31
C LEU A 978 -22.55 16.56 -5.60
N ALA A 979 -23.15 16.34 -6.77
CA ALA A 979 -22.52 16.57 -8.07
C ALA A 979 -23.34 17.44 -9.04
N LEU A 980 -24.66 17.61 -8.85
CA LEU A 980 -25.54 18.35 -9.76
C LEU A 980 -25.05 19.79 -10.07
N SER A 981 -24.49 20.49 -9.07
CA SER A 981 -23.95 21.85 -9.28
C SER A 981 -22.74 21.91 -10.20
N ARG A 982 -22.10 20.76 -10.48
CA ARG A 982 -20.93 20.60 -11.33
C ARG A 982 -21.15 19.57 -12.44
N GLU A 983 -22.41 19.28 -12.78
CA GLU A 983 -22.75 18.26 -13.78
C GLU A 983 -22.06 18.55 -15.12
N ASP A 984 -22.01 19.81 -15.55
CA ASP A 984 -21.46 20.16 -16.86
C ASP A 984 -19.91 20.17 -16.91
N ASP A 985 -19.24 20.11 -15.75
CA ASP A 985 -17.78 20.12 -15.65
C ASP A 985 -17.16 18.91 -16.36
N LYS A 986 -16.21 19.18 -17.27
CA LYS A 986 -15.43 18.16 -17.97
C LYS A 986 -13.97 18.58 -17.99
N ILE A 987 -13.15 17.92 -17.15
CA ILE A 987 -11.71 18.21 -17.08
C ILE A 987 -11.02 17.60 -18.31
N ARG A 988 -10.19 18.40 -19.02
CA ARG A 988 -9.41 17.94 -20.18
C ARG A 988 -7.91 18.03 -19.94
N PHE A 989 -7.14 17.23 -20.68
CA PHE A 989 -5.69 17.18 -20.52
C PHE A 989 -5.05 18.56 -20.77
N ARG A 990 -5.48 19.24 -21.84
CA ARG A 990 -4.94 20.57 -22.19
C ARG A 990 -5.32 21.65 -21.17
N ASP A 991 -6.47 21.52 -20.49
CA ASP A 991 -6.87 22.46 -19.45
C ASP A 991 -6.00 22.33 -18.20
N VAL A 992 -5.66 21.10 -17.81
CA VAL A 992 -4.77 20.86 -16.66
C VAL A 992 -3.32 21.24 -16.96
N VAL A 993 -2.89 21.23 -18.23
CA VAL A 993 -1.62 21.83 -18.67
C VAL A 993 -1.64 23.34 -18.45
N ALA A 994 -2.75 24.02 -18.75
CA ALA A 994 -2.90 25.45 -18.49
C ALA A 994 -2.84 25.75 -16.99
N GLN A 995 -3.63 25.05 -16.19
CA GLN A 995 -3.67 25.19 -14.73
C GLN A 995 -4.29 23.94 -14.08
N PRO A 996 -3.77 23.45 -12.93
CA PRO A 996 -4.36 22.34 -12.20
C PRO A 996 -5.87 22.53 -11.95
N ARG A 997 -6.64 21.45 -11.97
CA ARG A 997 -8.10 21.49 -11.74
C ARG A 997 -8.47 20.72 -10.48
N LYS A 998 -9.38 21.29 -9.69
CA LYS A 998 -10.00 20.60 -8.56
C LYS A 998 -11.01 19.59 -9.09
N ILE A 999 -10.91 18.36 -8.61
CA ILE A 999 -11.81 17.25 -9.00
C ILE A 999 -13.24 17.44 -8.44
N ILE A 1000 -14.16 16.57 -8.84
CA ILE A 1000 -15.58 16.56 -8.46
C ILE A 1000 -15.82 15.52 -7.36
N SER A 1001 -16.74 15.80 -6.43
CA SER A 1001 -17.21 14.84 -5.42
C SER A 1001 -17.75 13.57 -6.08
N SER A 1002 -17.31 12.40 -5.62
CA SER A 1002 -17.61 11.12 -6.25
C SER A 1002 -17.90 10.05 -5.20
N PRO A 1003 -18.83 9.10 -5.47
CA PRO A 1003 -19.13 7.98 -4.57
C PRO A 1003 -17.98 6.98 -4.44
N THR A 1004 -16.94 7.09 -5.27
CA THR A 1004 -15.67 6.36 -5.07
C THR A 1004 -15.06 6.71 -3.70
N TRP A 1005 -15.32 7.91 -3.19
CA TRP A 1005 -14.62 8.52 -2.07
C TRP A 1005 -15.59 8.91 -0.95
N SER A 1006 -15.08 9.15 0.25
CA SER A 1006 -15.90 9.43 1.44
C SER A 1006 -15.84 10.88 1.94
N GLY A 1007 -15.07 11.74 1.28
CA GLY A 1007 -15.04 13.19 1.51
C GLY A 1007 -15.67 13.99 0.37
N LEU A 1008 -15.93 15.27 0.63
CA LEU A 1008 -16.51 16.18 -0.35
C LEU A 1008 -15.48 17.13 -0.93
N GLU A 1009 -15.58 17.36 -2.24
CA GLU A 1009 -14.83 18.37 -2.97
C GLU A 1009 -15.66 19.65 -3.05
N SER A 1010 -15.61 20.43 -1.96
CA SER A 1010 -16.48 21.59 -1.75
C SER A 1010 -15.70 22.90 -1.59
N GLU A 1011 -16.34 24.02 -1.91
CA GLU A 1011 -15.83 25.36 -1.66
C GLU A 1011 -16.16 25.88 -0.25
N HIS A 1012 -16.82 25.06 0.58
CA HIS A 1012 -17.21 25.42 1.95
C HIS A 1012 -16.63 24.49 3.01
N VAL A 1013 -16.43 23.21 2.69
CA VAL A 1013 -15.82 22.21 3.56
C VAL A 1013 -14.62 21.59 2.86
N SER A 1014 -13.52 21.39 3.61
CA SER A 1014 -12.36 20.69 3.08
C SER A 1014 -12.64 19.20 2.99
N TYR A 1015 -11.92 18.49 2.13
CA TYR A 1015 -12.04 17.06 2.01
C TYR A 1015 -11.67 16.36 3.32
N ASN A 1016 -12.61 15.62 3.90
CA ASN A 1016 -12.42 14.82 5.10
C ASN A 1016 -13.00 13.42 4.89
N ALA A 1017 -12.22 12.38 5.18
CA ALA A 1017 -12.65 11.00 4.98
C ALA A 1017 -13.69 10.57 6.02
N GLY A 1018 -14.68 9.79 5.60
CA GLY A 1018 -15.85 9.42 6.39
C GLY A 1018 -16.94 10.49 6.44
N PHE A 1019 -16.74 11.66 5.81
CA PHE A 1019 -17.70 12.76 5.84
C PHE A 1019 -19.05 12.36 5.26
N THR A 1020 -19.07 11.71 4.10
CA THR A 1020 -20.32 11.23 3.49
C THR A 1020 -20.97 10.12 4.31
N ASN A 1021 -20.19 9.29 5.00
CA ASN A 1021 -20.79 8.29 5.90
C ASN A 1021 -21.59 8.95 7.03
N VAL A 1022 -21.03 10.00 7.64
CA VAL A 1022 -21.66 10.71 8.76
C VAL A 1022 -22.82 11.60 8.30
N HIS A 1023 -22.65 12.33 7.19
CA HIS A 1023 -23.57 13.40 6.77
C HIS A 1023 -24.58 12.98 5.70
N GLU A 1024 -24.24 11.97 4.89
CA GLU A 1024 -25.11 11.40 3.85
C GLU A 1024 -25.65 10.02 4.26
N LEU A 1025 -25.32 9.55 5.46
CA LEU A 1025 -25.77 8.27 6.02
C LEU A 1025 -25.45 7.06 5.14
N ILE A 1026 -24.39 7.15 4.35
CA ILE A 1026 -23.87 6.04 3.57
C ILE A 1026 -23.14 5.07 4.51
N PRO A 1027 -23.46 3.77 4.54
CA PRO A 1027 -22.76 2.84 5.42
C PRO A 1027 -21.29 2.70 5.06
N TRP A 1028 -20.46 2.46 6.07
CA TRP A 1028 -19.16 1.85 5.85
C TRP A 1028 -19.37 0.44 5.30
N ARG A 1029 -18.45 -0.08 4.48
CA ARG A 1029 -18.64 -1.38 3.80
C ARG A 1029 -18.20 -2.53 4.68
N THR A 1030 -18.66 -2.51 5.92
CA THR A 1030 -18.38 -3.51 6.95
C THR A 1030 -19.58 -4.40 7.14
N LEU A 1031 -19.37 -5.56 7.77
CA LEU A 1031 -20.42 -6.47 8.18
C LEU A 1031 -21.57 -5.73 8.89
N THR A 1032 -21.26 -4.77 9.76
CA THR A 1032 -22.25 -4.00 10.53
C THR A 1032 -22.80 -2.79 9.77
N GLY A 1033 -22.13 -2.35 8.70
CA GLY A 1033 -22.39 -1.08 8.03
C GLY A 1033 -21.76 0.14 8.72
N ARG A 1034 -21.14 -0.08 9.89
CA ARG A 1034 -20.65 0.95 10.81
C ARG A 1034 -19.16 0.76 11.04
N GLN A 1035 -18.51 1.72 11.69
CA GLN A 1035 -17.10 1.59 12.05
C GLN A 1035 -16.94 0.50 13.12
N GLN A 1036 -16.10 -0.51 12.86
CA GLN A 1036 -16.01 -1.72 13.70
C GLN A 1036 -14.87 -1.69 14.72
N PHE A 1037 -15.21 -1.66 16.00
CA PHE A 1037 -14.31 -1.97 17.10
C PHE A 1037 -14.01 -3.48 17.19
N TYR A 1038 -15.04 -4.31 16.96
CA TYR A 1038 -14.97 -5.75 17.11
C TYR A 1038 -14.83 -6.47 15.76
N GLN A 1039 -13.95 -7.45 15.70
CA GLN A 1039 -13.63 -8.21 14.50
C GLN A 1039 -13.95 -9.68 14.75
N ASP A 1040 -15.09 -10.13 14.27
CA ASP A 1040 -15.71 -11.40 14.71
C ASP A 1040 -15.42 -12.60 13.80
N HIS A 1041 -14.65 -12.39 12.73
CA HIS A 1041 -14.16 -13.48 11.88
C HIS A 1041 -13.33 -14.47 12.72
N GLN A 1042 -13.49 -15.76 12.47
CA GLN A 1042 -12.87 -16.82 13.27
C GLN A 1042 -11.34 -16.66 13.43
N TRP A 1043 -10.61 -16.33 12.35
CA TRP A 1043 -9.17 -16.06 12.46
C TRP A 1043 -8.84 -14.78 13.26
N MET A 1044 -9.68 -13.76 13.25
CA MET A 1044 -9.45 -12.59 14.11
C MET A 1044 -9.54 -13.01 15.59
N LEU A 1045 -10.48 -13.88 15.93
CA LEU A 1045 -10.64 -14.42 17.30
C LEU A 1045 -9.51 -15.40 17.66
N ASP A 1046 -9.19 -16.35 16.79
CA ASP A 1046 -8.13 -17.36 17.00
C ASP A 1046 -6.74 -16.73 17.12
N PHE A 1047 -6.49 -15.57 16.49
CA PHE A 1047 -5.26 -14.80 16.65
C PHE A 1047 -5.36 -13.71 17.73
N GLY A 1048 -6.45 -13.65 18.51
CA GLY A 1048 -6.59 -12.76 19.67
C GLY A 1048 -6.72 -11.28 19.33
N GLU A 1049 -7.27 -10.99 18.15
CA GLU A 1049 -7.40 -9.65 17.58
C GLU A 1049 -8.88 -9.27 17.37
N GLY A 1050 -9.81 -9.94 18.04
CA GLY A 1050 -11.23 -9.57 18.04
C GLY A 1050 -11.43 -8.13 18.52
N LEU A 1051 -10.80 -7.75 19.62
CA LEU A 1051 -10.65 -6.36 20.07
C LEU A 1051 -9.20 -5.88 19.88
N CYS A 1052 -8.99 -4.57 19.99
CA CYS A 1052 -7.65 -4.01 20.02
C CYS A 1052 -6.98 -4.35 21.36
N VAL A 1053 -5.78 -4.93 21.29
CA VAL A 1053 -4.96 -5.32 22.44
C VAL A 1053 -3.53 -4.88 22.20
N TYR A 1054 -2.72 -4.80 23.26
CA TYR A 1054 -1.28 -4.60 23.08
C TYR A 1054 -0.63 -5.93 22.70
N LYS A 1055 0.14 -5.93 21.61
CA LYS A 1055 1.06 -7.00 21.25
C LYS A 1055 2.47 -6.41 21.08
N PRO A 1056 3.50 -6.96 21.74
CA PRO A 1056 4.86 -6.47 21.63
C PRO A 1056 5.45 -6.79 20.24
N PRO A 1057 6.53 -6.10 19.82
CA PRO A 1057 7.26 -6.48 18.61
C PRO A 1057 7.67 -7.96 18.60
N VAL A 1058 7.59 -8.60 17.44
CA VAL A 1058 7.92 -10.03 17.31
C VAL A 1058 9.43 -10.27 17.30
N ASP A 1059 9.89 -11.39 17.84
CA ASP A 1059 11.28 -11.83 17.67
C ASP A 1059 11.47 -12.53 16.32
N THR A 1060 12.25 -11.92 15.43
CA THR A 1060 12.57 -12.47 14.10
C THR A 1060 13.61 -13.58 14.13
N LYS A 1061 14.24 -13.85 15.30
CA LYS A 1061 15.23 -14.92 15.54
C LYS A 1061 16.43 -14.85 14.58
N THR A 1062 16.85 -13.63 14.26
CA THR A 1062 17.91 -13.35 13.28
C THR A 1062 19.29 -13.08 13.89
N ILE A 1063 19.37 -12.83 15.20
CA ILE A 1063 20.61 -12.42 15.87
C ILE A 1063 21.42 -13.58 16.45
N ALA A 1064 20.81 -14.38 17.33
CA ALA A 1064 21.51 -15.43 18.09
C ALA A 1064 22.37 -16.37 17.23
N PRO A 1065 21.96 -16.77 16.00
CA PRO A 1065 22.80 -17.61 15.14
C PRO A 1065 24.06 -16.93 14.58
N MET A 1066 24.16 -15.60 14.63
CA MET A 1066 25.23 -14.83 13.99
C MET A 1066 26.15 -14.10 14.98
N LEU A 1067 25.64 -13.71 16.15
CA LEU A 1067 26.38 -12.92 17.14
C LEU A 1067 27.68 -13.63 17.56
N GLY A 1068 28.81 -12.95 17.40
CA GLY A 1068 30.15 -13.46 17.74
C GLY A 1068 30.65 -14.61 16.86
N LYS A 1069 29.92 -15.04 15.82
CA LYS A 1069 30.29 -16.20 15.00
C LYS A 1069 31.32 -15.91 13.90
N LYS A 1070 31.42 -14.66 13.45
CA LYS A 1070 32.36 -14.23 12.40
C LYS A 1070 33.15 -12.98 12.82
N PRO A 1071 33.89 -13.00 13.94
CA PRO A 1071 34.48 -11.79 14.51
C PRO A 1071 35.56 -11.18 13.60
N ASN A 1072 35.60 -9.85 13.51
CA ASN A 1072 36.69 -9.12 12.85
C ASN A 1072 37.67 -8.46 13.85
N GLY A 1073 37.38 -8.56 15.15
CA GLY A 1073 38.16 -7.98 16.25
C GLY A 1073 37.56 -6.71 16.85
N HIS A 1074 36.47 -6.18 16.29
CA HIS A 1074 35.70 -5.08 16.87
C HIS A 1074 34.48 -5.58 17.64
N HIS A 1075 33.99 -4.73 18.56
CA HIS A 1075 32.80 -5.01 19.34
C HIS A 1075 31.55 -5.05 18.44
N GLU A 1076 30.61 -5.94 18.76
CA GLU A 1076 29.36 -6.15 18.03
C GLU A 1076 28.18 -5.68 18.88
N LEU A 1077 27.44 -4.67 18.38
CA LEU A 1077 26.23 -4.15 19.00
C LEU A 1077 25.00 -4.87 18.43
N VAL A 1078 24.00 -5.14 19.27
CA VAL A 1078 22.69 -5.63 18.83
C VAL A 1078 21.67 -4.52 18.95
N LEU A 1079 21.12 -4.06 17.83
CA LEU A 1079 20.24 -2.89 17.78
C LEU A 1079 18.98 -3.20 16.98
N ASN A 1080 17.86 -2.62 17.37
CA ASN A 1080 16.63 -2.66 16.60
C ASN A 1080 16.81 -1.87 15.29
N TRP A 1081 16.38 -2.46 14.18
CA TRP A 1081 16.63 -1.97 12.83
C TRP A 1081 15.44 -1.19 12.29
N ILE A 1082 15.54 0.13 12.33
CA ILE A 1082 14.45 1.03 11.95
C ILE A 1082 14.80 1.74 10.64
N THR A 1083 13.87 1.71 9.69
CA THR A 1083 14.09 2.17 8.30
C THR A 1083 13.10 3.28 7.87
N PRO A 1084 13.14 4.46 8.52
CA PRO A 1084 12.24 5.56 8.19
C PRO A 1084 12.60 6.16 6.83
N HIS A 1085 11.67 6.79 6.10
CA HIS A 1085 11.97 7.31 4.76
C HIS A 1085 12.94 8.49 4.80
N GLN A 1086 13.90 8.52 3.87
CA GLN A 1086 15.02 9.46 3.89
C GLN A 1086 14.67 10.90 3.50
N LYS A 1087 15.53 11.83 3.90
CA LYS A 1087 15.46 13.25 3.51
C LYS A 1087 16.05 13.55 2.13
N TRP A 1088 17.00 12.72 1.70
CA TRP A 1088 17.89 12.95 0.55
C TRP A 1088 17.50 12.13 -0.68
N GLY A 1089 16.27 11.66 -0.71
CA GLY A 1089 15.74 10.75 -1.71
C GLY A 1089 14.25 10.58 -1.50
N ILE A 1090 13.55 10.14 -2.54
CA ILE A 1090 12.22 9.56 -2.40
C ILE A 1090 12.38 8.08 -2.70
N HIS A 1091 12.34 7.27 -1.65
CA HIS A 1091 12.83 5.89 -1.70
C HIS A 1091 14.27 5.89 -2.22
N SER A 1092 14.59 5.12 -3.25
CA SER A 1092 15.90 5.13 -3.92
C SER A 1092 16.03 6.17 -5.04
N THR A 1093 14.93 6.72 -5.55
CA THR A 1093 15.02 7.81 -6.53
C THR A 1093 15.64 9.04 -5.86
N TYR A 1094 16.50 9.74 -6.59
CA TYR A 1094 17.36 10.84 -6.14
C TYR A 1094 18.56 10.45 -5.26
N THR A 1095 18.72 9.21 -4.85
CA THR A 1095 19.87 8.83 -4.00
C THR A 1095 21.21 8.90 -4.71
N ASP A 1096 21.20 8.63 -6.00
CA ASP A 1096 22.34 8.75 -6.91
C ASP A 1096 22.45 10.15 -7.52
N ASN A 1097 21.51 11.06 -7.20
CA ASN A 1097 21.56 12.44 -7.64
C ASN A 1097 22.67 13.18 -6.90
N LEU A 1098 23.62 13.75 -7.65
CA LEU A 1098 24.78 14.41 -7.07
C LEU A 1098 24.41 15.55 -6.09
N ARG A 1099 23.32 16.29 -6.34
CA ARG A 1099 22.88 17.37 -5.43
C ARG A 1099 22.44 16.79 -4.08
N MET A 1100 21.70 15.69 -4.08
CA MET A 1100 21.28 15.02 -2.85
C MET A 1100 22.44 14.33 -2.13
N LEU A 1101 23.36 13.69 -2.87
CA LEU A 1101 24.58 13.13 -2.30
C LEU A 1101 25.43 14.19 -1.60
N THR A 1102 25.55 15.37 -2.21
CA THR A 1102 26.32 16.50 -1.67
C THR A 1102 25.67 17.10 -0.42
N LEU A 1103 24.34 17.21 -0.40
CA LEU A 1103 23.60 17.72 0.76
C LEU A 1103 23.48 16.71 1.91
N SER A 1104 23.74 15.43 1.63
CA SER A 1104 23.67 14.34 2.59
C SER A 1104 25.07 14.02 3.14
N ARG A 1105 25.42 12.72 3.19
CA ARG A 1105 26.74 12.21 3.59
C ARG A 1105 27.46 11.56 2.41
N GLY A 1106 27.02 11.72 1.15
CA GLY A 1106 27.73 11.20 -0.03
C GLY A 1106 27.67 9.68 -0.23
N GLY A 1107 26.63 9.02 0.28
CA GLY A 1107 26.40 7.57 0.09
C GLY A 1107 25.68 6.91 1.26
N PRO A 1108 25.56 5.57 1.25
CA PRO A 1108 24.90 4.80 2.29
C PRO A 1108 25.45 5.06 3.69
N HIS A 1109 24.54 5.37 4.62
CA HIS A 1109 24.85 5.62 6.02
C HIS A 1109 23.74 5.12 6.97
N VAL A 1110 24.14 4.78 8.20
CA VAL A 1110 23.28 4.32 9.31
C VAL A 1110 23.49 5.19 10.53
N TRP A 1111 22.47 5.42 11.35
CA TRP A 1111 22.54 6.28 12.53
C TRP A 1111 22.45 5.45 13.82
N VAL A 1112 23.28 5.78 14.80
CA VAL A 1112 23.31 5.13 16.12
C VAL A 1112 23.44 6.17 17.23
N SER A 1113 23.09 5.79 18.45
CA SER A 1113 23.24 6.65 19.62
C SER A 1113 24.70 6.95 19.96
N GLU A 1114 24.98 8.11 20.56
CA GLU A 1114 26.31 8.47 21.04
C GLU A 1114 26.84 7.50 22.11
N ILE A 1115 25.96 6.96 22.94
CA ILE A 1115 26.28 6.03 24.02
C ILE A 1115 26.82 4.72 23.44
N GLU A 1116 26.10 4.13 22.48
CA GLU A 1116 26.47 2.85 21.88
C GLU A 1116 27.64 3.00 20.90
N ALA A 1117 27.73 4.13 20.19
CA ALA A 1117 28.91 4.43 19.40
C ALA A 1117 30.19 4.43 20.25
N LYS A 1118 30.14 5.06 21.44
CA LYS A 1118 31.26 5.08 22.38
C LYS A 1118 31.59 3.67 22.92
N GLU A 1119 30.57 2.88 23.26
CA GLU A 1119 30.72 1.49 23.71
C GLU A 1119 31.43 0.62 22.66
N ALA A 1120 31.07 0.77 21.38
CA ALA A 1120 31.65 0.01 20.28
C ALA A 1120 32.95 0.59 19.69
N GLY A 1121 33.42 1.75 20.18
CA GLY A 1121 34.59 2.45 19.64
C GLY A 1121 34.37 3.01 18.22
N LEU A 1122 33.13 3.38 17.90
CA LEU A 1122 32.74 4.04 16.65
C LEU A 1122 32.91 5.56 16.75
N VAL A 1123 33.53 6.15 15.74
CA VAL A 1123 33.56 7.61 15.53
C VAL A 1123 32.64 7.94 14.35
N ASP A 1124 32.03 9.13 14.38
CA ASP A 1124 31.20 9.61 13.26
C ASP A 1124 31.91 9.41 11.92
N ASN A 1125 31.19 8.89 10.94
CA ASN A 1125 31.64 8.58 9.59
C ASN A 1125 32.58 7.36 9.42
N ASP A 1126 32.86 6.60 10.48
CA ASP A 1126 33.52 5.28 10.36
C ASP A 1126 32.72 4.32 9.45
N TRP A 1127 33.44 3.43 8.76
CA TRP A 1127 32.80 2.32 8.04
C TRP A 1127 32.30 1.26 9.01
N VAL A 1128 31.05 0.85 8.81
CA VAL A 1128 30.38 -0.20 9.59
C VAL A 1128 29.80 -1.25 8.67
N GLU A 1129 29.80 -2.48 9.19
CA GLU A 1129 29.07 -3.60 8.62
C GLU A 1129 27.85 -3.87 9.50
N VAL A 1130 26.69 -4.06 8.86
CA VAL A 1130 25.43 -4.39 9.51
C VAL A 1130 24.92 -5.71 8.95
N PHE A 1131 24.64 -6.68 9.81
CA PHE A 1131 24.29 -8.03 9.36
C PHE A 1131 23.41 -8.79 10.35
N ASN A 1132 22.73 -9.80 9.84
CA ASN A 1132 22.04 -10.85 10.60
C ASN A 1132 21.95 -12.11 9.71
N VAL A 1133 21.14 -13.11 10.06
CA VAL A 1133 21.01 -14.34 9.24
C VAL A 1133 20.53 -14.09 7.79
N ASN A 1134 19.81 -12.99 7.55
CA ASN A 1134 19.26 -12.71 6.22
C ASN A 1134 20.35 -12.25 5.24
N GLY A 1135 21.35 -11.53 5.75
CA GLY A 1135 22.46 -11.04 4.94
C GLY A 1135 23.27 -9.94 5.60
N THR A 1136 23.99 -9.17 4.77
CA THR A 1136 24.93 -8.13 5.23
C THR A 1136 24.89 -6.89 4.33
N LEU A 1137 25.12 -5.72 4.92
CA LEU A 1137 25.31 -4.46 4.24
C LEU A 1137 26.50 -3.69 4.84
N THR A 1138 27.04 -2.74 4.06
CA THR A 1138 28.11 -1.85 4.50
C THR A 1138 27.70 -0.40 4.30
N ALA A 1139 27.98 0.44 5.28
CA ALA A 1139 27.62 1.85 5.26
C ALA A 1139 28.59 2.64 6.14
N ARG A 1140 28.49 3.98 6.15
CA ARG A 1140 29.14 4.81 7.17
C ARG A 1140 28.20 5.09 8.34
N VAL A 1141 28.74 5.21 9.53
CA VAL A 1141 27.95 5.53 10.72
C VAL A 1141 27.73 7.05 10.85
N VAL A 1142 26.55 7.45 11.29
CA VAL A 1142 26.22 8.79 11.78
C VAL A 1142 25.96 8.68 13.28
N VAL A 1143 26.80 9.30 14.08
CA VAL A 1143 26.66 9.28 15.54
C VAL A 1143 25.85 10.50 15.97
N SER A 1144 24.75 10.30 16.70
CA SER A 1144 23.88 11.42 17.08
C SER A 1144 23.12 11.21 18.38
N GLN A 1145 23.13 12.23 19.26
CA GLN A 1145 22.34 12.31 20.48
C GLN A 1145 20.83 12.08 20.27
N ARG A 1146 20.27 12.46 19.12
CA ARG A 1146 18.82 12.36 18.88
C ARG A 1146 18.33 10.91 18.78
N VAL A 1147 19.23 9.96 18.54
CA VAL A 1147 18.90 8.54 18.41
C VAL A 1147 18.97 7.91 19.82
N PRO A 1148 17.86 7.40 20.38
CA PRO A 1148 17.87 6.71 21.67
C PRO A 1148 18.71 5.43 21.63
N LYS A 1149 19.17 5.00 22.82
CA LYS A 1149 19.84 3.71 23.02
C LYS A 1149 18.94 2.55 22.56
N GLY A 1150 19.52 1.54 21.92
CA GLY A 1150 18.86 0.31 21.49
C GLY A 1150 18.32 0.35 20.06
N MET A 1151 18.49 1.47 19.36
CA MET A 1151 17.94 1.69 18.02
C MET A 1151 19.01 2.10 17.01
N CYS A 1152 18.94 1.52 15.82
CA CYS A 1152 19.73 1.90 14.65
C CYS A 1152 18.81 2.36 13.53
N LEU A 1153 19.06 3.56 12.96
CA LEU A 1153 18.28 4.09 11.84
C LEU A 1153 19.05 3.98 10.52
N MET A 1154 18.54 3.23 9.54
CA MET A 1154 18.99 3.36 8.15
C MET A 1154 17.86 3.91 7.30
N TYR A 1155 17.95 5.18 6.94
CA TYR A 1155 16.88 5.80 6.18
C TYR A 1155 16.61 5.10 4.84
N HIS A 1156 15.35 4.80 4.56
CA HIS A 1156 14.84 4.11 3.38
C HIS A 1156 14.81 5.06 2.16
N ALA A 1157 15.37 4.71 1.00
CA ALA A 1157 16.27 3.60 0.69
C ALA A 1157 17.49 4.14 -0.04
N GLN A 1158 18.72 3.80 0.40
CA GLN A 1158 19.95 4.40 -0.15
C GLN A 1158 20.62 3.59 -1.26
N GLU A 1159 20.08 2.41 -1.58
CA GLU A 1159 20.54 1.44 -2.60
C GLU A 1159 22.06 1.09 -2.56
N LYS A 1160 22.58 0.36 -3.56
CA LYS A 1160 23.96 -0.18 -3.54
C LYS A 1160 24.83 0.13 -4.76
N ILE A 1161 24.51 1.19 -5.50
CA ILE A 1161 25.26 1.59 -6.72
C ILE A 1161 26.31 2.68 -6.47
N ILE A 1162 26.22 3.43 -5.37
CA ILE A 1162 27.16 4.52 -5.03
C ILE A 1162 27.83 4.23 -3.68
N ASN A 1163 29.16 4.27 -3.64
CA ASN A 1163 29.96 4.32 -2.41
C ASN A 1163 29.67 3.18 -1.42
N VAL A 1164 29.72 1.93 -1.91
CA VAL A 1164 29.49 0.71 -1.10
C VAL A 1164 30.69 -0.22 -1.24
N PRO A 1165 31.52 -0.42 -0.20
CA PRO A 1165 32.64 -1.38 -0.24
C PRO A 1165 32.13 -2.82 -0.16
N GLY A 1166 33.05 -3.79 -0.11
CA GLY A 1166 32.74 -5.18 0.18
C GLY A 1166 32.47 -5.43 1.65
N ALA A 1167 31.54 -6.34 1.93
CA ALA A 1167 31.20 -6.80 3.26
C ALA A 1167 32.19 -7.89 3.72
N GLU A 1168 32.73 -7.76 4.94
CA GLU A 1168 33.70 -8.72 5.50
C GLU A 1168 33.06 -10.09 5.77
N VAL A 1169 31.77 -10.13 6.13
CA VAL A 1169 31.03 -11.36 6.47
C VAL A 1169 30.76 -12.25 5.26
N SER A 1170 30.41 -11.66 4.11
CA SER A 1170 30.05 -12.39 2.89
C SER A 1170 31.20 -12.48 1.88
N GLY A 1171 32.15 -11.53 1.91
CA GLY A 1171 33.19 -11.40 0.90
C GLY A 1171 32.68 -10.87 -0.44
N PHE A 1172 31.45 -10.32 -0.49
CA PHE A 1172 30.79 -9.78 -1.67
C PHE A 1172 30.46 -8.30 -1.47
N ARG A 1173 29.99 -7.61 -2.52
CA ARG A 1173 29.59 -6.18 -2.43
C ARG A 1173 28.59 -6.03 -1.30
N GLY A 1174 28.78 -5.03 -0.44
CA GLY A 1174 27.83 -4.71 0.62
C GLY A 1174 26.39 -4.62 0.08
N GLY A 1175 25.46 -5.22 0.81
CA GLY A 1175 24.05 -5.18 0.50
C GLY A 1175 23.38 -3.84 0.78
N ILE A 1176 22.05 -3.87 0.90
CA ILE A 1176 21.20 -2.72 1.18
C ILE A 1176 20.46 -2.92 2.51
N HIS A 1177 19.68 -1.93 2.94
CA HIS A 1177 18.85 -2.02 4.16
C HIS A 1177 17.93 -3.26 4.21
N ASN A 1178 17.49 -3.78 3.06
CA ASN A 1178 16.68 -4.99 2.96
C ASN A 1178 17.48 -6.29 2.79
N SER A 1179 18.81 -6.23 2.75
CA SER A 1179 19.66 -7.43 2.86
C SER A 1179 19.58 -8.07 4.23
N VAL A 1180 19.21 -7.28 5.26
CA VAL A 1180 19.05 -7.74 6.64
C VAL A 1180 17.58 -7.94 7.05
N THR A 1181 16.62 -7.74 6.14
CA THR A 1181 15.20 -8.00 6.41
C THR A 1181 14.73 -9.30 5.76
N ARG A 1182 13.58 -9.81 6.19
CA ARG A 1182 12.85 -10.90 5.52
C ARG A 1182 11.35 -10.66 5.63
N THR A 1183 10.60 -11.03 4.61
CA THR A 1183 9.13 -11.06 4.63
C THR A 1183 8.66 -12.11 5.62
N ILE A 1184 7.82 -11.68 6.57
CA ILE A 1184 7.11 -12.52 7.54
C ILE A 1184 5.63 -12.16 7.39
N THR A 1185 4.78 -13.15 7.08
CA THR A 1185 3.36 -12.90 6.81
C THR A 1185 2.51 -13.06 8.07
N LYS A 1186 1.42 -12.29 8.17
CA LYS A 1186 0.48 -12.36 9.30
C LYS A 1186 -0.84 -13.01 8.84
N PRO A 1187 -1.32 -14.09 9.49
CA PRO A 1187 -2.53 -14.80 9.08
C PRO A 1187 -3.80 -13.92 9.04
N THR A 1188 -3.93 -12.94 9.94
CA THR A 1188 -5.10 -12.03 9.95
C THR A 1188 -5.19 -11.15 8.69
N HIS A 1189 -4.09 -10.98 7.95
CA HIS A 1189 -4.05 -10.28 6.66
C HIS A 1189 -4.31 -11.20 5.46
N MET A 1190 -4.67 -12.46 5.69
CA MET A 1190 -5.01 -13.44 4.65
C MET A 1190 -6.51 -13.76 4.61
N ILE A 1191 -7.29 -13.19 5.53
CA ILE A 1191 -8.74 -13.38 5.60
C ILE A 1191 -9.39 -12.85 4.33
N GLY A 1192 -10.42 -13.55 3.85
CA GLY A 1192 -11.20 -13.16 2.67
C GLY A 1192 -12.62 -13.73 2.71
N GLY A 1193 -13.46 -13.32 1.76
CA GLY A 1193 -14.86 -13.81 1.68
C GLY A 1193 -15.72 -13.45 2.89
N TYR A 1194 -15.41 -12.36 3.58
CA TYR A 1194 -16.07 -11.95 4.82
C TYR A 1194 -16.36 -10.44 4.88
N ALA A 1195 -17.31 -9.97 4.08
CA ALA A 1195 -17.71 -8.57 4.02
C ALA A 1195 -16.52 -7.62 3.78
N GLN A 1196 -16.09 -6.84 4.79
CA GLN A 1196 -14.91 -5.99 4.68
C GLN A 1196 -13.58 -6.76 4.64
N LEU A 1197 -13.53 -7.98 5.19
CA LEU A 1197 -12.37 -8.84 5.08
C LEU A 1197 -12.56 -9.73 3.84
N ALA A 1198 -12.54 -9.09 2.67
CA ALA A 1198 -12.58 -9.71 1.35
C ALA A 1198 -11.50 -9.07 0.46
N TYR A 1199 -11.11 -9.74 -0.63
CA TYR A 1199 -9.97 -9.28 -1.40
C TYR A 1199 -10.31 -8.09 -2.28
N GLY A 1200 -9.34 -7.21 -2.47
CA GLY A 1200 -9.32 -6.25 -3.56
C GLY A 1200 -7.89 -5.88 -3.87
N PHE A 1201 -7.59 -5.51 -5.11
CA PHE A 1201 -6.21 -5.16 -5.47
C PHE A 1201 -5.72 -3.94 -4.70
N ASN A 1202 -4.67 -4.13 -3.89
CA ASN A 1202 -4.15 -3.19 -2.88
C ASN A 1202 -5.08 -2.94 -1.67
N TYR A 1203 -6.30 -3.48 -1.64
CA TYR A 1203 -7.27 -3.28 -0.55
C TYR A 1203 -6.96 -4.14 0.66
N TYR A 1204 -6.68 -5.44 0.47
CA TYR A 1204 -6.35 -6.37 1.54
C TYR A 1204 -5.34 -7.40 1.07
N GLY A 1205 -4.55 -7.93 1.99
CA GLY A 1205 -3.48 -8.88 1.72
C GLY A 1205 -2.34 -8.76 2.72
N THR A 1206 -1.47 -9.76 2.73
CA THR A 1206 -0.27 -9.77 3.60
C THR A 1206 0.61 -8.54 3.34
N VAL A 1207 1.23 -7.99 4.39
CA VAL A 1207 2.00 -6.75 4.32
C VAL A 1207 3.50 -6.96 4.55
N GLY A 1208 4.33 -6.15 3.90
CA GLY A 1208 5.80 -6.21 4.01
C GLY A 1208 6.37 -5.52 5.26
N SER A 1209 5.88 -5.88 6.44
CA SER A 1209 6.37 -5.35 7.74
C SER A 1209 7.86 -5.61 7.94
N ASN A 1210 8.55 -4.74 8.68
CA ASN A 1210 10.02 -4.74 8.73
C ASN A 1210 10.67 -4.09 9.98
N ARG A 1211 9.91 -3.47 10.88
CA ARG A 1211 10.48 -2.67 11.99
C ARG A 1211 10.81 -3.46 13.25
N ASP A 1212 10.26 -4.67 13.35
CA ASP A 1212 10.56 -5.64 14.39
C ASP A 1212 11.99 -6.21 14.26
N GLU A 1213 12.64 -6.03 13.11
CA GLU A 1213 13.94 -6.62 12.81
C GLU A 1213 15.04 -6.10 13.76
N TYR A 1214 16.01 -6.97 14.06
CA TYR A 1214 17.23 -6.61 14.76
C TYR A 1214 18.44 -6.92 13.89
N VAL A 1215 19.52 -6.17 14.14
CA VAL A 1215 20.79 -6.35 13.43
C VAL A 1215 21.98 -6.34 14.39
N ILE A 1216 23.07 -6.95 13.94
CA ILE A 1216 24.39 -6.77 14.51
C ILE A 1216 25.08 -5.63 13.77
N VAL A 1217 25.58 -4.63 14.49
CA VAL A 1217 26.35 -3.50 13.96
C VAL A 1217 27.77 -3.55 14.52
N ARG A 1218 28.77 -3.41 13.65
CA ARG A 1218 30.17 -3.31 14.08
C ARG A 1218 31.01 -2.42 13.16
N LYS A 1219 32.12 -1.92 13.69
CA LYS A 1219 33.17 -1.26 12.90
C LYS A 1219 33.79 -2.24 11.91
N MET A 1220 33.98 -1.82 10.66
CA MET A 1220 34.73 -2.59 9.67
C MET A 1220 36.23 -2.51 9.94
N LYS A 1221 36.94 -3.62 9.73
CA LYS A 1221 38.40 -3.66 9.85
C LYS A 1221 39.09 -3.40 8.52
N LYS A 1222 38.60 -4.02 7.44
CA LYS A 1222 39.11 -3.84 6.08
C LYS A 1222 38.02 -3.23 5.20
N VAL A 1223 38.40 -2.22 4.41
CA VAL A 1223 37.54 -1.61 3.38
C VAL A 1223 38.11 -1.99 2.02
N ASP A 1224 37.67 -3.14 1.49
CA ASP A 1224 38.01 -3.61 0.15
C ASP A 1224 36.91 -3.20 -0.83
N TRP A 1225 37.28 -2.56 -1.94
CA TRP A 1225 36.33 -2.07 -2.94
C TRP A 1225 35.97 -3.11 -4.00
N MET A 1226 36.70 -4.22 -4.12
CA MET A 1226 36.45 -5.31 -5.08
C MET A 1226 36.20 -4.82 -6.53
N GLU A 1227 37.05 -3.92 -7.02
CA GLU A 1227 36.92 -3.29 -8.35
C GLU A 1227 37.77 -3.98 -9.43
N GLY A 1228 38.33 -5.15 -9.13
CA GLY A 1228 39.05 -5.95 -10.10
C GLY A 1228 38.14 -6.52 -11.21
N PRO A 1229 38.72 -6.98 -12.34
CA PRO A 1229 37.96 -7.68 -13.37
C PRO A 1229 37.26 -8.92 -12.80
N LEU A 1230 36.10 -9.26 -13.35
CA LEU A 1230 35.37 -10.47 -12.95
C LEU A 1230 36.25 -11.70 -13.17
N VAL A 1231 36.58 -12.41 -12.09
CA VAL A 1231 37.27 -13.70 -12.14
C VAL A 1231 36.21 -14.79 -12.34
N GLU A 1232 36.25 -15.51 -13.46
CA GLU A 1232 35.37 -16.67 -13.66
C GLU A 1232 35.68 -17.72 -12.58
N ARG A 1233 34.67 -18.06 -11.77
CA ARG A 1233 34.74 -19.05 -10.69
C ARG A 1233 33.81 -20.21 -10.97
#